data_AF-A0A7J4R7G1-F1
#
_entry.id   AF-A0A7J4R7G1-F1
#
_cell.length_a   1.000
_cell.length_b   1.000
_cell.length_c   1.000
_cell.angle_alpha   90.00
_cell.angle_beta   90.00
_cell.angle_gamma   90.00
#
_symmetry.space_group_name_H-M   'P 1'
#
loop_
_entity.id
_entity.type
_entity.pdbx_description
1 polymer ?
#
loop_
_entity_poly.entity_id
_entity_poly.type
_entity_poly.pdbx_seq_one_letter_code
_entity_poly.pdbx_strand_id
1 'polypeptide(L)'
;MTTREDRKGARKSQGTTVMAMLLPLLLSVLAPASLIAPAAAQDAETGLAPQDIWSDEYSFQVFPWGGDSRVQFREYHDYFTMKQRMQNLADQNSEIMTFHDGMNGGMNARGEETNRGTYQGWHYNHDSPWMKITADVHGGECNAFVGDCGNYEDRPDIMLAGNFHAREWMSYEVPMLFLETIAYYYGMAGVDNDGDGLVDEDGWDGIDNDGDCLMLNSSFQDSNGDGNPCGPGDLGVDEDFSEQFITDMVNTREMYLIPMLNVDGNRYDREVYCGPTAWENCPTSGWRKNLRDNTVTGVTPIPDVDEEPDPSCDGVDLNRNFQYEWGAPLGATGPLFPGMCYAGDAGANNDVYNGPVDTVDQDGDNRLNEDHVDGNDDDADGLIDEDWLGGNSEPETKFIQDMTEMNDDNNDGFSEFKATLSWHSFSELVLWPWGHCTGCYSPDDEFLVYHGVKMGEMTDYAPMQSSDLYPTTGDFCDWHYGVHNSYCYTMEIGTAFHQHPDDIAHIAVRNLGVPFYMVEMADDPRYRAIVGIENTTVSQWLQEPSDVQVGNGDIPISLCLEESFPYSININMTHLMWRLVQPNRQQDDFGPTEWVDVPWKMSAFSEPGEDEESGCILLDGSNGTVLHSEIPLPDTSVGKIQYKAMLGTTNGAFPFTYPTLEDGGNYYELAIPYRASFGSSILSLMMFMVIASFVWGGLGLTLRAMFDDERGVIGLPEDMASEFDGDGE
;
A
#
# COMPACT_ATOMS: atom_id res chain seq x y z
N MET A 1 14.86 -99.27 -24.19
CA MET A 1 15.94 -100.10 -23.61
C MET A 1 16.92 -99.11 -23.01
N THR A 2 17.19 -99.01 -21.72
CA THR A 2 17.16 -100.01 -20.64
C THR A 2 17.27 -99.25 -19.31
N THR A 3 16.39 -99.60 -18.37
CA THR A 3 16.57 -99.72 -16.90
C THR A 3 17.26 -98.58 -16.11
N ARG A 4 16.59 -97.85 -15.19
CA ARG A 4 15.96 -98.20 -13.90
C ARG A 4 16.94 -98.08 -12.71
N GLU A 5 16.55 -97.22 -11.76
CA GLU A 5 16.82 -97.09 -10.30
C GLU A 5 18.30 -97.11 -9.81
N ASP A 6 18.75 -96.27 -8.89
CA ASP A 6 18.22 -96.16 -7.53
C ASP A 6 18.84 -95.02 -6.69
N ARG A 7 18.19 -94.79 -5.54
CA ARG A 7 18.22 -93.64 -4.63
C ARG A 7 19.45 -93.47 -3.71
N LYS A 8 19.69 -92.18 -3.43
CA LYS A 8 20.02 -91.50 -2.15
C LYS A 8 21.29 -91.91 -1.38
N GLY A 9 22.12 -90.88 -1.14
CA GLY A 9 23.05 -90.80 -0.01
C GLY A 9 23.61 -89.40 0.14
N ALA A 10 23.04 -88.61 1.05
CA ALA A 10 23.45 -87.25 1.36
C ALA A 10 24.88 -87.19 1.92
N ARG A 11 25.70 -86.25 1.45
CA ARG A 11 26.82 -85.71 2.23
C ARG A 11 27.00 -84.21 1.95
N LYS A 12 26.70 -83.47 3.01
CA LYS A 12 26.94 -82.04 3.30
C LYS A 12 27.98 -81.35 2.41
N SER A 13 27.52 -80.35 1.65
CA SER A 13 28.37 -79.25 1.17
C SER A 13 28.62 -78.30 2.35
N GLN A 14 29.87 -78.23 2.83
CA GLN A 14 30.36 -77.26 3.80
C GLN A 14 30.57 -75.85 3.19
N GLY A 15 30.06 -75.58 1.98
CA GLY A 15 30.29 -74.31 1.26
C GLY A 15 29.21 -73.24 1.46
N THR A 16 28.01 -73.58 1.93
CA THR A 16 26.87 -72.65 1.92
C THR A 16 26.61 -71.92 3.25
N THR A 17 27.20 -72.35 4.37
CA THR A 17 27.02 -71.67 5.67
C THR A 17 28.05 -70.55 5.90
N VAL A 18 29.21 -70.60 5.24
CA VAL A 18 30.25 -69.56 5.34
C VAL A 18 29.87 -68.33 4.51
N MET A 19 29.20 -68.52 3.36
CA MET A 19 28.73 -67.42 2.51
C MET A 19 27.60 -66.60 3.18
N ALA A 20 26.74 -67.23 3.98
CA ALA A 20 25.65 -66.57 4.69
C ALA A 20 26.09 -65.82 5.96
N MET A 21 27.21 -66.20 6.58
CA MET A 21 27.80 -65.48 7.72
C MET A 21 28.77 -64.37 7.30
N LEU A 22 29.33 -64.41 6.08
CA LEU A 22 30.22 -63.36 5.56
C LEU A 22 29.48 -62.18 4.92
N LEU A 23 28.23 -62.35 4.48
CA LEU A 23 27.45 -61.25 3.90
C LEU A 23 27.19 -60.09 4.89
N PRO A 24 26.79 -60.34 6.16
CA PRO A 24 26.61 -59.27 7.14
C PRO A 24 27.93 -58.61 7.55
N LEU A 25 29.05 -59.34 7.51
CA LEU A 25 30.39 -58.83 7.84
C LEU A 25 30.99 -57.99 6.70
N LEU A 26 30.72 -58.35 5.43
CA LEU A 26 31.10 -57.53 4.28
C LEU A 26 30.30 -56.23 4.23
N LEU A 27 29.02 -56.27 4.61
CA LEU A 27 28.16 -55.08 4.73
C LEU A 27 28.54 -54.18 5.92
N SER A 28 29.07 -54.72 7.02
CA SER A 28 29.46 -53.91 8.18
C SER A 28 30.87 -53.31 8.11
N VAL A 29 31.80 -53.97 7.39
CA VAL A 29 33.19 -53.48 7.24
C VAL A 29 33.36 -52.51 6.06
N LEU A 30 32.47 -52.55 5.07
CA LEU A 30 32.46 -51.58 3.95
C LEU A 30 31.56 -50.35 4.19
N ALA A 31 30.75 -50.34 5.26
CA ALA A 31 29.88 -49.21 5.59
C ALA A 31 30.60 -47.93 6.07
N PRO A 32 31.82 -47.93 6.65
CA PRO A 32 32.47 -46.67 7.05
C PRO A 32 33.39 -46.07 5.98
N ALA A 33 33.53 -46.67 4.78
CA ALA A 33 34.46 -46.18 3.76
C ALA A 33 33.78 -45.45 2.58
N SER A 34 32.46 -45.25 2.63
CA SER A 34 31.69 -44.44 1.66
C SER A 34 31.03 -43.21 2.31
N LEU A 35 31.47 -42.82 3.51
CA LEU A 35 31.02 -41.62 4.24
C LEU A 35 32.20 -40.72 4.66
N ILE A 36 33.26 -40.70 3.86
CA ILE A 36 34.20 -39.59 3.87
C ILE A 36 33.98 -38.90 2.53
N ALA A 37 33.05 -37.95 2.53
CA ALA A 37 33.04 -36.91 1.53
C ALA A 37 34.47 -36.38 1.38
N PRO A 38 34.93 -36.02 0.17
CA PRO A 38 36.13 -35.23 0.10
C PRO A 38 35.86 -34.03 1.03
N ALA A 39 36.82 -33.72 1.90
CA ALA A 39 37.04 -32.34 2.27
C ALA A 39 37.48 -31.63 0.98
N ALA A 40 36.52 -31.49 0.06
CA ALA A 40 36.49 -30.41 -0.88
C ALA A 40 36.53 -29.14 -0.03
N ALA A 41 37.25 -28.17 -0.57
CA ALA A 41 37.16 -26.76 -0.26
C ALA A 41 35.93 -26.37 0.58
N GLN A 42 36.15 -25.45 1.53
CA GLN A 42 35.09 -24.54 1.97
C GLN A 42 34.24 -24.20 0.73
N ASP A 43 33.05 -24.80 0.64
CA ASP A 43 32.12 -24.45 -0.42
C ASP A 43 31.80 -22.99 -0.15
N ALA A 44 32.17 -22.13 -1.12
CA ALA A 44 31.64 -20.79 -1.18
C ALA A 44 30.12 -20.93 -1.16
N GLU A 45 29.47 -20.16 -0.29
CA GLU A 45 28.01 -20.11 -0.13
C GLU A 45 27.32 -20.21 -1.50
N THR A 46 26.60 -21.30 -1.72
CA THR A 46 25.77 -21.52 -2.90
C THR A 46 24.44 -20.79 -2.71
N GLY A 47 24.48 -19.47 -2.60
CA GLY A 47 23.29 -18.63 -2.66
C GLY A 47 23.16 -17.98 -4.04
N LEU A 48 21.93 -17.66 -4.44
CA LEU A 48 21.66 -16.88 -5.64
C LEU A 48 22.11 -15.42 -5.42
N ALA A 49 22.51 -14.76 -6.48
CA ALA A 49 22.67 -13.31 -6.46
C ALA A 49 21.33 -12.64 -6.82
N PRO A 50 21.11 -11.37 -6.45
CA PRO A 50 19.86 -10.65 -6.76
C PRO A 50 19.43 -10.80 -8.23
N GLN A 51 20.37 -10.55 -9.16
CA GLN A 51 20.11 -10.66 -10.60
C GLN A 51 19.89 -12.08 -11.14
N ASP A 52 20.00 -13.11 -10.29
CA ASP A 52 19.64 -14.49 -10.67
C ASP A 52 18.15 -14.78 -10.41
N ILE A 53 17.47 -13.95 -9.60
CA ILE A 53 16.05 -14.03 -9.25
C ILE A 53 15.31 -12.90 -9.97
N TRP A 54 15.72 -11.66 -9.69
CA TRP A 54 15.02 -10.45 -10.14
C TRP A 54 15.64 -9.81 -11.37
N SER A 55 14.88 -8.90 -11.97
CA SER A 55 15.31 -8.00 -13.03
C SER A 55 16.50 -7.12 -12.60
N ASP A 56 17.28 -6.67 -13.60
CA ASP A 56 18.34 -5.70 -13.37
C ASP A 56 17.74 -4.38 -12.85
N GLU A 57 16.58 -3.97 -13.37
CA GLU A 57 15.88 -2.77 -12.94
C GLU A 57 15.56 -2.78 -11.44
N TYR A 58 14.93 -3.84 -10.95
CA TYR A 58 14.62 -3.99 -9.53
C TYR A 58 15.87 -4.09 -8.65
N SER A 59 16.81 -4.98 -9.03
CA SER A 59 18.06 -5.19 -8.29
C SER A 59 18.90 -3.91 -8.11
N PHE A 60 18.75 -2.95 -9.03
CA PHE A 60 19.41 -1.64 -8.96
C PHE A 60 18.47 -0.50 -8.54
N GLN A 61 17.27 -0.79 -8.05
CA GLN A 61 16.24 0.17 -7.64
C GLN A 61 16.05 1.28 -8.69
N VAL A 62 15.89 0.86 -9.94
CA VAL A 62 15.60 1.74 -11.08
C VAL A 62 14.10 1.77 -11.27
N PHE A 63 13.48 2.88 -10.89
CA PHE A 63 12.03 3.00 -10.92
C PHE A 63 11.49 3.12 -12.35
N PRO A 64 10.31 2.53 -12.64
CA PRO A 64 9.83 2.31 -14.00
C PRO A 64 9.45 3.58 -14.76
N TRP A 65 9.15 4.67 -14.06
CA TRP A 65 8.86 5.98 -14.66
C TRP A 65 10.11 6.65 -15.28
N GLY A 66 11.31 6.12 -15.04
CA GLY A 66 12.56 6.62 -15.59
C GLY A 66 12.87 8.06 -15.17
N GLY A 67 13.61 8.80 -16.01
CA GLY A 67 13.89 10.22 -15.79
C GLY A 67 15.34 10.53 -15.41
N ASP A 68 15.52 11.60 -14.63
CA ASP A 68 16.83 12.03 -14.14
C ASP A 68 17.14 11.44 -12.75
N SER A 69 18.31 11.76 -12.22
CA SER A 69 18.75 11.26 -10.91
C SER A 69 17.85 11.68 -9.74
N ARG A 70 17.10 12.78 -9.83
CA ARG A 70 16.19 13.23 -8.76
C ARG A 70 14.93 12.39 -8.74
N VAL A 71 14.32 12.23 -9.92
CA VAL A 71 13.11 11.40 -10.09
C VAL A 71 13.39 9.91 -9.83
N GLN A 72 14.66 9.50 -9.90
CA GLN A 72 15.14 8.17 -9.52
C GLN A 72 15.63 8.09 -8.06
N PHE A 73 15.40 9.12 -7.24
CA PHE A 73 15.76 9.17 -5.82
C PHE A 73 17.25 8.87 -5.55
N ARG A 74 18.12 9.31 -6.47
CA ARG A 74 19.58 9.30 -6.34
C ARG A 74 20.15 10.69 -6.03
N GLU A 75 19.28 11.70 -5.95
CA GLU A 75 19.58 13.07 -5.57
C GLU A 75 18.32 13.70 -4.98
N TYR A 76 18.47 14.55 -3.98
CA TYR A 76 17.34 15.24 -3.37
C TYR A 76 16.69 16.27 -4.32
N HIS A 77 15.36 16.27 -4.37
CA HIS A 77 14.56 17.34 -4.94
C HIS A 77 14.81 18.66 -4.21
N ASP A 78 14.89 19.75 -4.96
CA ASP A 78 14.79 21.10 -4.40
C ASP A 78 13.36 21.63 -4.56
N TYR A 79 13.02 22.75 -3.92
CA TYR A 79 11.69 23.35 -4.00
C TYR A 79 11.16 23.49 -5.44
N PHE A 80 11.99 23.95 -6.38
CA PHE A 80 11.54 24.25 -7.74
C PHE A 80 11.36 22.97 -8.56
N THR A 81 12.28 22.01 -8.42
CA THR A 81 12.23 20.72 -9.12
C THR A 81 11.09 19.86 -8.58
N MET A 82 10.90 19.81 -7.25
CA MET A 82 9.77 19.14 -6.60
C MET A 82 8.44 19.71 -7.11
N LYS A 83 8.25 21.04 -7.00
CA LYS A 83 7.04 21.73 -7.46
C LYS A 83 6.77 21.49 -8.94
N GLN A 84 7.80 21.59 -9.79
CA GLN A 84 7.66 21.32 -11.22
C GLN A 84 7.26 19.87 -11.47
N ARG A 85 7.80 18.91 -10.72
CA ARG A 85 7.47 17.49 -10.86
C ARG A 85 6.02 17.22 -10.44
N MET A 86 5.59 17.74 -9.30
CA MET A 86 4.20 17.66 -8.82
C MET A 86 3.21 18.20 -9.86
N GLN A 87 3.49 19.38 -10.44
CA GLN A 87 2.67 19.95 -11.52
C GLN A 87 2.60 19.02 -12.75
N ASN A 88 3.74 18.46 -13.17
CA ASN A 88 3.77 17.54 -14.31
C ASN A 88 2.96 16.26 -14.05
N LEU A 89 3.00 15.73 -12.82
CA LEU A 89 2.26 14.53 -12.43
C LEU A 89 0.74 14.81 -12.38
N ALA A 90 0.31 15.95 -11.83
CA ALA A 90 -1.09 16.39 -11.89
C ALA A 90 -1.57 16.57 -13.33
N ASP A 91 -0.77 17.19 -14.19
CA ASP A 91 -1.14 17.43 -15.60
C ASP A 91 -1.27 16.11 -16.40
N GLN A 92 -0.52 15.07 -16.01
CA GLN A 92 -0.54 13.75 -16.66
C GLN A 92 -1.66 12.84 -16.13
N ASN A 93 -2.05 13.01 -14.87
CA ASN A 93 -3.05 12.19 -14.16
C ASN A 93 -4.22 13.05 -13.66
N SER A 94 -4.73 13.93 -14.53
CA SER A 94 -5.78 14.91 -14.20
C SER A 94 -7.12 14.31 -13.74
N GLU A 95 -7.31 13.01 -13.95
CA GLU A 95 -8.47 12.26 -13.48
C GLU A 95 -8.44 11.94 -11.99
N ILE A 96 -7.25 11.93 -11.38
CA ILE A 96 -7.06 11.62 -9.96
C ILE A 96 -6.30 12.67 -9.16
N MET A 97 -5.58 13.60 -9.80
CA MET A 97 -4.68 14.52 -9.13
C MET A 97 -4.93 15.98 -9.51
N THR A 98 -4.89 16.87 -8.51
CA THR A 98 -4.76 18.31 -8.73
C THR A 98 -3.61 18.90 -7.92
N PHE A 99 -2.83 19.74 -8.58
CA PHE A 99 -1.72 20.47 -7.97
C PHE A 99 -2.18 21.85 -7.50
N HIS A 100 -1.75 22.23 -6.30
CA HIS A 100 -2.06 23.50 -5.66
C HIS A 100 -0.80 24.21 -5.17
N ASP A 101 -0.78 25.53 -5.37
CA ASP A 101 0.36 26.39 -5.04
C ASP A 101 -0.03 27.34 -3.90
N GLY A 102 0.02 26.81 -2.68
CA GLY A 102 -0.54 27.44 -1.50
C GLY A 102 -2.06 27.33 -1.42
N MET A 103 -2.66 28.23 -0.65
CA MET A 103 -4.09 28.29 -0.40
C MET A 103 -4.66 29.62 -0.89
N ASN A 104 -5.90 29.63 -1.39
CA ASN A 104 -6.53 30.87 -1.88
C ASN A 104 -6.83 31.85 -0.73
N GLY A 105 -7.29 31.32 0.40
CA GLY A 105 -7.76 32.09 1.55
C GLY A 105 -9.16 32.70 1.33
N GLY A 106 -9.62 33.45 2.32
CA GLY A 106 -10.97 34.01 2.36
C GLY A 106 -11.41 34.21 3.80
N MET A 107 -12.70 34.06 4.09
CA MET A 107 -13.14 33.98 5.48
C MET A 107 -12.96 32.55 5.98
N ASN A 108 -12.15 32.34 7.03
CA ASN A 108 -11.98 31.01 7.63
C ASN A 108 -13.14 30.67 8.59
N ALA A 109 -13.13 29.45 9.13
CA ALA A 109 -14.14 28.95 10.08
C ALA A 109 -14.25 29.83 11.35
N ARG A 110 -13.14 30.45 11.74
CA ARG A 110 -13.02 31.35 12.91
C ARG A 110 -13.51 32.78 12.65
N GLY A 111 -13.89 33.11 11.41
CA GLY A 111 -14.39 34.46 11.05
C GLY A 111 -13.30 35.50 10.78
N GLU A 112 -12.07 35.06 10.52
CA GLU A 112 -10.93 35.89 10.16
C GLU A 112 -10.78 35.96 8.63
N GLU A 113 -10.48 37.16 8.11
CA GLU A 113 -10.25 37.37 6.68
C GLU A 113 -8.77 37.13 6.31
N THR A 114 -8.52 36.04 5.59
CA THR A 114 -7.21 35.64 5.06
C THR A 114 -7.12 35.85 3.55
N ASN A 115 -5.90 35.77 3.01
CA ASN A 115 -5.64 35.77 1.57
C ASN A 115 -4.41 34.91 1.29
N ARG A 116 -4.11 34.63 0.02
CA ARG A 116 -2.92 33.87 -0.39
C ARG A 116 -1.62 34.31 0.29
N GLY A 117 -1.40 35.61 0.47
CA GLY A 117 -0.19 36.13 1.12
C GLY A 117 -0.10 35.83 2.61
N THR A 118 -1.20 35.44 3.26
CA THR A 118 -1.23 35.02 4.67
C THR A 118 -0.41 33.75 4.91
N TYR A 119 -0.29 32.88 3.90
CA TYR A 119 0.31 31.55 4.00
C TYR A 119 1.72 31.48 3.38
N GLN A 120 2.23 32.61 2.89
CA GLN A 120 3.55 32.69 2.29
C GLN A 120 4.64 32.79 3.35
N GLY A 121 5.75 32.09 3.13
CA GLY A 121 6.91 32.13 4.02
C GLY A 121 7.49 33.54 4.16
N TRP A 122 8.08 33.84 5.32
CA TRP A 122 8.51 35.19 5.70
C TRP A 122 9.61 35.81 4.83
N HIS A 123 10.52 35.01 4.28
CA HIS A 123 11.75 35.48 3.66
C HIS A 123 11.69 35.40 2.13
N TYR A 124 11.39 34.22 1.57
CA TYR A 124 11.29 34.06 0.12
C TYR A 124 9.88 34.31 -0.42
N ASN A 125 8.87 34.43 0.45
CA ASN A 125 7.46 34.62 0.08
C ASN A 125 6.97 33.52 -0.88
N HIS A 126 7.44 32.29 -0.67
CA HIS A 126 6.99 31.14 -1.43
C HIS A 126 5.80 30.49 -0.75
N ASP A 127 4.89 29.98 -1.58
CA ASP A 127 3.78 29.15 -1.14
C ASP A 127 4.24 27.69 -0.93
N SER A 128 3.69 27.03 0.09
CA SER A 128 3.84 25.58 0.30
C SER A 128 3.02 24.81 -0.74
N PRO A 129 3.66 23.97 -1.58
CA PRO A 129 2.99 23.23 -2.64
C PRO A 129 2.33 21.97 -2.07
N TRP A 130 1.16 21.61 -2.59
CA TRP A 130 0.44 20.41 -2.15
C TRP A 130 -0.38 19.79 -3.28
N MET A 131 -0.79 18.53 -3.10
CA MET A 131 -1.58 17.74 -4.05
C MET A 131 -2.85 17.25 -3.38
N LYS A 132 -3.98 17.37 -4.08
CA LYS A 132 -5.20 16.59 -3.80
C LYS A 132 -5.19 15.36 -4.68
N ILE A 133 -5.39 14.18 -4.09
CA ILE A 133 -5.41 12.89 -4.79
C ILE A 133 -6.70 12.15 -4.42
N THR A 134 -7.57 11.93 -5.40
CA THR A 134 -8.80 11.14 -5.25
C THR A 134 -9.41 10.85 -6.62
N ALA A 135 -10.19 9.77 -6.77
CA ALA A 135 -10.88 9.49 -8.02
C ALA A 135 -11.95 10.54 -8.36
N ASP A 136 -11.98 11.01 -9.61
CA ASP A 136 -12.87 12.13 -10.01
C ASP A 136 -12.54 13.42 -9.24
N VAL A 137 -11.25 13.75 -9.12
CA VAL A 137 -10.74 14.94 -8.38
C VAL A 137 -11.34 16.29 -8.80
N HIS A 138 -11.97 16.37 -9.98
CA HIS A 138 -12.65 17.58 -10.47
C HIS A 138 -14.17 17.56 -10.24
N GLY A 139 -14.69 16.46 -9.71
CA GLY A 139 -16.07 16.30 -9.28
C GLY A 139 -16.30 16.84 -7.88
N GLY A 140 -17.15 16.15 -7.12
CA GLY A 140 -17.46 16.49 -5.72
C GLY A 140 -17.97 17.92 -5.51
N GLU A 141 -17.92 18.35 -4.25
CA GLU A 141 -18.02 19.77 -3.90
C GLU A 141 -16.67 20.47 -4.10
N CYS A 142 -16.69 21.80 -4.25
CA CYS A 142 -15.48 22.61 -4.37
C CYS A 142 -15.41 23.62 -3.24
N ASN A 143 -14.31 23.63 -2.51
CA ASN A 143 -14.04 24.61 -1.48
C ASN A 143 -13.25 25.79 -2.06
N ALA A 144 -13.89 26.95 -2.17
CA ALA A 144 -13.27 28.14 -2.75
C ALA A 144 -12.14 28.72 -1.88
N PHE A 145 -12.19 28.52 -0.57
CA PHE A 145 -11.19 29.01 0.38
C PHE A 145 -9.89 28.20 0.29
N VAL A 146 -10.01 26.87 0.33
CA VAL A 146 -8.87 25.97 0.16
C VAL A 146 -8.38 26.03 -1.29
N GLY A 147 -9.31 26.02 -2.23
CA GLY A 147 -9.05 26.10 -3.67
C GLY A 147 -9.17 24.76 -4.39
N ASP A 148 -9.72 23.74 -3.75
CA ASP A 148 -9.88 22.39 -4.25
C ASP A 148 -11.32 22.04 -4.65
N CYS A 149 -11.42 20.90 -5.33
CA CYS A 149 -12.64 20.19 -5.70
C CYS A 149 -12.40 18.70 -5.45
N GLY A 150 -13.42 17.88 -5.70
CA GLY A 150 -13.34 16.45 -5.43
C GLY A 150 -13.45 16.16 -3.95
N ASN A 151 -14.28 16.93 -3.25
CA ASN A 151 -14.64 16.74 -1.84
C ASN A 151 -15.96 15.97 -1.75
N TYR A 152 -15.95 14.82 -1.08
CA TYR A 152 -17.04 13.84 -1.04
C TYR A 152 -17.30 13.39 0.42
N GLU A 153 -18.51 13.65 0.92
CA GLU A 153 -18.97 13.22 2.25
C GLU A 153 -18.82 11.69 2.51
N ASP A 154 -18.83 10.86 1.47
CA ASP A 154 -18.72 9.41 1.59
C ASP A 154 -17.28 8.87 1.50
N ARG A 155 -16.28 9.75 1.41
CA ARG A 155 -14.87 9.37 1.33
C ARG A 155 -14.11 9.96 2.52
N PRO A 156 -13.38 9.12 3.26
CA PRO A 156 -12.55 9.60 4.36
C PRO A 156 -11.31 10.35 3.88
N ASP A 157 -10.95 11.37 4.65
CA ASP A 157 -9.86 12.28 4.32
C ASP A 157 -8.61 11.98 5.15
N ILE A 158 -7.45 12.20 4.54
CA ILE A 158 -6.16 12.06 5.18
C ILE A 158 -5.20 13.18 4.79
N MET A 159 -4.51 13.74 5.79
CA MET A 159 -3.42 14.69 5.59
C MET A 159 -2.07 14.04 5.81
N LEU A 160 -1.19 14.19 4.82
CA LEU A 160 0.16 13.66 4.80
C LEU A 160 1.14 14.83 4.60
N ALA A 161 1.87 15.23 5.64
CA ALA A 161 2.69 16.44 5.63
C ALA A 161 4.16 16.16 5.96
N GLY A 162 5.07 16.82 5.24
CA GLY A 162 6.51 16.70 5.42
C GLY A 162 7.21 18.04 5.61
N ASN A 163 8.45 17.97 6.10
CA ASN A 163 9.38 19.10 6.19
C ASN A 163 8.88 20.24 7.10
N PHE A 164 8.46 19.90 8.32
CA PHE A 164 8.26 20.90 9.37
C PHE A 164 9.58 21.55 9.77
N HIS A 165 10.66 20.75 9.83
CA HIS A 165 12.00 21.27 10.03
C HIS A 165 12.83 21.24 8.75
N ALA A 166 13.48 22.36 8.47
CA ALA A 166 14.17 22.63 7.20
C ALA A 166 15.22 21.59 6.78
N ARG A 167 16.07 21.18 7.72
CA ARG A 167 17.18 20.22 7.52
C ARG A 167 16.76 18.77 7.29
N GLU A 168 15.48 18.43 7.43
CA GLU A 168 15.03 17.03 7.39
C GLU A 168 14.71 16.68 5.93
N TRP A 169 15.72 16.26 5.17
CA TRP A 169 15.56 16.18 3.71
C TRP A 169 14.80 14.94 3.25
N MET A 170 14.90 13.82 3.96
CA MET A 170 14.10 12.63 3.62
C MET A 170 12.59 12.84 3.83
N SER A 171 12.20 13.80 4.67
CA SER A 171 10.78 14.03 4.99
C SER A 171 9.94 14.55 3.82
N TYR A 172 10.57 15.05 2.74
CA TYR A 172 9.87 15.41 1.50
C TYR A 172 10.21 14.48 0.32
N GLU A 173 11.24 13.64 0.44
CA GLU A 173 11.54 12.62 -0.57
C GLU A 173 10.58 11.42 -0.49
N VAL A 174 10.28 10.93 0.72
CA VAL A 174 9.30 9.83 0.90
C VAL A 174 7.91 10.20 0.34
N PRO A 175 7.35 11.39 0.63
CA PRO A 175 6.13 11.87 -0.01
C PRO A 175 6.20 11.92 -1.55
N MET A 176 7.35 12.29 -2.11
CA MET A 176 7.52 12.34 -3.56
C MET A 176 7.55 10.93 -4.15
N LEU A 177 8.17 9.95 -3.50
CA LEU A 177 8.13 8.56 -3.94
C LEU A 177 6.69 8.02 -3.90
N PHE A 178 5.97 8.27 -2.81
CA PHE A 178 4.56 7.92 -2.68
C PHE A 178 3.71 8.51 -3.83
N LEU A 179 3.94 9.78 -4.18
CA LEU A 179 3.24 10.44 -5.29
C LEU A 179 3.55 9.80 -6.65
N GLU A 180 4.82 9.48 -6.92
CA GLU A 180 5.25 8.80 -8.15
C GLU A 180 4.63 7.40 -8.26
N THR A 181 4.62 6.65 -7.16
CA THR A 181 4.03 5.31 -7.10
C THR A 181 2.53 5.36 -7.44
N ILE A 182 1.76 6.29 -6.86
CA ILE A 182 0.35 6.44 -7.21
C ILE A 182 0.19 6.83 -8.70
N ALA A 183 0.93 7.84 -9.15
CA ALA A 183 0.83 8.34 -10.51
C ALA A 183 1.16 7.30 -11.58
N TYR A 184 2.09 6.39 -11.27
CA TYR A 184 2.49 5.34 -12.20
C TYR A 184 1.54 4.14 -12.17
N TYR A 185 1.20 3.63 -10.99
CA TYR A 185 0.51 2.35 -10.84
C TYR A 185 -1.03 2.44 -10.80
N TYR A 186 -1.60 3.64 -10.64
CA TYR A 186 -3.06 3.79 -10.60
C TYR A 186 -3.73 3.26 -11.88
N GLY A 187 -4.72 2.37 -11.70
CA GLY A 187 -5.47 1.75 -12.78
C GLY A 187 -4.73 0.63 -13.52
N MET A 188 -3.53 0.26 -13.09
CA MET A 188 -2.84 -0.92 -13.61
C MET A 188 -3.42 -2.20 -12.99
N ALA A 189 -3.28 -3.31 -13.72
CA ALA A 189 -3.52 -4.64 -13.17
C ALA A 189 -2.19 -5.19 -12.62
N GLY A 190 -2.26 -6.16 -11.70
CA GLY A 190 -1.10 -6.88 -11.14
C GLY A 190 0.06 -7.02 -12.13
N VAL A 191 1.17 -6.33 -11.84
CA VAL A 191 2.39 -6.36 -12.64
C VAL A 191 3.47 -7.12 -11.86
N ASP A 192 4.21 -7.95 -12.58
CA ASP A 192 5.48 -8.56 -12.17
C ASP A 192 6.53 -7.44 -12.21
N ASN A 193 6.68 -6.75 -11.07
CA ASN A 193 7.42 -5.49 -10.97
C ASN A 193 8.91 -5.72 -10.65
N ASP A 194 9.22 -6.86 -10.04
CA ASP A 194 10.58 -7.31 -9.75
C ASP A 194 11.17 -8.19 -10.88
N GLY A 195 10.35 -8.84 -11.72
CA GLY A 195 10.74 -9.65 -12.86
C GLY A 195 10.97 -11.13 -12.57
N ASP A 196 10.52 -11.64 -11.42
CA ASP A 196 10.73 -13.02 -10.98
C ASP A 196 9.74 -14.02 -11.65
N GLY A 197 8.65 -13.49 -12.22
CA GLY A 197 7.60 -14.22 -12.93
C GLY A 197 6.31 -14.46 -12.14
N LEU A 198 6.21 -13.91 -10.94
CA LEU A 198 5.04 -13.91 -10.08
C LEU A 198 4.43 -12.50 -9.98
N VAL A 199 3.32 -12.33 -9.23
CA VAL A 199 2.57 -11.06 -9.13
C VAL A 199 1.80 -11.01 -7.81
N ASP A 200 1.63 -9.81 -7.24
CA ASP A 200 0.90 -9.58 -5.98
C ASP A 200 1.46 -10.46 -4.82
N GLU A 201 2.78 -10.41 -4.64
CA GLU A 201 3.57 -11.34 -3.80
C GLU A 201 3.74 -10.79 -2.38
N ASP A 202 4.46 -9.67 -2.23
CA ASP A 202 4.75 -9.06 -0.95
C ASP A 202 3.96 -7.75 -0.77
N GLY A 203 3.15 -7.72 0.28
CA GLY A 203 2.53 -6.48 0.72
C GLY A 203 3.57 -5.54 1.32
N TRP A 204 3.15 -4.31 1.63
CA TRP A 204 3.95 -3.46 2.52
C TRP A 204 3.71 -3.84 3.98
N ASP A 205 4.18 -5.00 4.41
CA ASP A 205 4.05 -5.48 5.79
C ASP A 205 5.41 -5.71 6.48
N GLY A 206 6.51 -5.55 5.75
CA GLY A 206 7.88 -5.78 6.23
C GLY A 206 8.26 -7.26 6.31
N ILE A 207 7.54 -8.14 5.59
CA ILE A 207 7.72 -9.60 5.63
C ILE A 207 7.86 -10.14 4.21
N ASP A 208 8.97 -10.84 3.95
CA ASP A 208 9.17 -11.73 2.80
C ASP A 208 8.10 -12.85 2.79
N ASN A 209 7.01 -12.67 2.02
CA ASN A 209 5.84 -13.54 2.03
C ASN A 209 6.05 -14.77 1.14
N ASP A 210 6.82 -14.66 0.06
CA ASP A 210 7.06 -15.72 -0.93
C ASP A 210 8.37 -16.52 -0.67
N GLY A 211 9.31 -15.93 0.07
CA GLY A 211 10.55 -16.51 0.56
C GLY A 211 11.76 -16.31 -0.35
N ASP A 212 11.72 -15.39 -1.31
CA ASP A 212 12.74 -15.24 -2.33
C ASP A 212 14.02 -14.53 -1.85
N CYS A 213 13.92 -13.56 -0.92
CA CYS A 213 15.07 -12.97 -0.24
C CYS A 213 15.84 -14.04 0.51
N LEU A 214 15.13 -14.97 1.16
CA LEU A 214 15.75 -16.10 1.85
C LEU A 214 16.49 -17.06 0.91
N MET A 215 16.24 -17.02 -0.42
CA MET A 215 16.98 -17.78 -1.42
C MET A 215 18.33 -17.16 -1.82
N LEU A 216 18.53 -15.87 -1.50
CA LEU A 216 19.80 -15.18 -1.73
C LEU A 216 20.95 -15.79 -0.92
N ASN A 217 22.17 -15.49 -1.36
CA ASN A 217 23.34 -15.65 -0.51
C ASN A 217 23.21 -14.75 0.73
N SER A 218 23.58 -15.27 1.91
CA SER A 218 23.62 -14.51 3.17
C SER A 218 24.40 -13.19 3.10
N SER A 219 25.31 -13.01 2.12
CA SER A 219 25.98 -11.73 1.89
C SER A 219 25.12 -10.65 1.22
N PHE A 220 23.97 -11.03 0.65
CA PHE A 220 23.05 -10.15 -0.08
C PHE A 220 21.69 -10.00 0.64
N GLN A 221 21.42 -10.82 1.65
CA GLN A 221 20.16 -10.77 2.42
C GLN A 221 20.02 -9.50 3.27
N ASP A 222 21.11 -8.87 3.68
CA ASP A 222 21.14 -7.59 4.40
C ASP A 222 21.61 -6.51 3.41
N SER A 223 20.71 -6.14 2.50
CA SER A 223 20.97 -5.25 1.38
C SER A 223 21.03 -3.79 1.81
N ASN A 224 20.28 -3.42 2.85
CA ASN A 224 20.27 -2.08 3.43
C ASN A 224 21.37 -1.88 4.50
N GLY A 225 21.97 -2.96 5.02
CA GLY A 225 23.11 -2.95 5.94
C GLY A 225 22.75 -2.65 7.39
N ASP A 226 21.49 -2.81 7.80
CA ASP A 226 21.02 -2.58 9.17
C ASP A 226 21.29 -3.76 10.12
N GLY A 227 21.68 -4.91 9.57
CA GLY A 227 22.02 -6.12 10.32
C GLY A 227 20.85 -7.07 10.57
N ASN A 228 19.67 -6.80 10.00
CA ASN A 228 18.49 -7.66 10.02
C ASN A 228 18.26 -8.26 8.62
N PRO A 229 18.85 -9.44 8.29
CA PRO A 229 18.78 -10.00 6.95
C PRO A 229 17.34 -10.38 6.56
N CYS A 230 16.93 -10.00 5.35
CA CYS A 230 15.56 -10.12 4.83
C CYS A 230 14.56 -9.46 5.78
N GLY A 231 14.92 -8.25 6.24
CA GLY A 231 14.07 -7.39 7.06
C GLY A 231 13.52 -6.21 6.26
N PRO A 232 12.66 -5.38 6.88
CA PRO A 232 12.03 -4.24 6.22
C PRO A 232 13.00 -3.35 5.45
N GLY A 233 12.71 -3.12 4.17
CA GLY A 233 13.54 -2.33 3.26
C GLY A 233 14.73 -3.06 2.65
N ASP A 234 14.91 -4.36 2.91
CA ASP A 234 15.75 -5.21 2.08
C ASP A 234 15.08 -5.56 0.75
N LEU A 235 15.88 -5.99 -0.23
CA LEU A 235 15.36 -6.54 -1.49
C LEU A 235 14.66 -7.88 -1.21
N GLY A 236 13.46 -8.06 -1.75
CA GLY A 236 12.61 -9.25 -1.59
C GLY A 236 11.87 -9.34 -0.26
N VAL A 237 11.41 -8.19 0.24
CA VAL A 237 10.64 -8.13 1.50
C VAL A 237 9.33 -7.35 1.33
N ASP A 238 9.33 -6.32 0.50
CA ASP A 238 8.18 -5.45 0.26
C ASP A 238 8.10 -5.12 -1.26
N GLU A 239 8.17 -6.15 -2.09
CA GLU A 239 8.12 -6.06 -3.55
C GLU A 239 6.83 -6.62 -4.16
N ASP A 240 6.60 -6.41 -5.46
CA ASP A 240 5.41 -6.99 -6.11
C ASP A 240 4.07 -6.67 -5.41
N PHE A 241 4.00 -5.49 -4.78
CA PHE A 241 2.80 -4.99 -4.14
C PHE A 241 1.64 -4.82 -5.15
N SER A 242 0.45 -4.91 -4.61
CA SER A 242 -0.77 -4.89 -5.41
C SER A 242 -1.15 -3.51 -5.98
N GLU A 243 -1.14 -3.33 -7.30
CA GLU A 243 -1.62 -2.08 -7.94
C GLU A 243 -3.13 -1.87 -7.79
N GLN A 244 -3.88 -2.96 -7.66
CA GLN A 244 -5.31 -2.88 -7.43
C GLN A 244 -5.61 -2.25 -6.06
N PHE A 245 -4.79 -2.54 -5.05
CA PHE A 245 -4.88 -1.90 -3.73
C PHE A 245 -4.68 -0.38 -3.84
N ILE A 246 -3.66 0.09 -4.56
CA ILE A 246 -3.45 1.52 -4.83
C ILE A 246 -4.68 2.14 -5.48
N THR A 247 -5.23 1.46 -6.50
CA THR A 247 -6.43 1.91 -7.22
C THR A 247 -7.64 1.99 -6.29
N ASP A 248 -7.83 0.99 -5.43
CA ASP A 248 -8.93 0.93 -4.46
C ASP A 248 -8.79 2.05 -3.41
N MET A 249 -7.58 2.34 -2.93
CA MET A 249 -7.32 3.45 -2.01
C MET A 249 -7.63 4.82 -2.64
N VAL A 250 -7.15 5.09 -3.85
CA VAL A 250 -7.44 6.37 -4.55
C VAL A 250 -8.92 6.54 -4.85
N ASN A 251 -9.64 5.45 -5.12
CA ASN A 251 -11.08 5.49 -5.39
C ASN A 251 -11.95 5.75 -4.15
N THR A 252 -11.42 5.48 -2.95
CA THR A 252 -12.21 5.43 -1.71
C THR A 252 -11.72 6.40 -0.65
N ARG A 253 -10.72 7.23 -0.96
CA ARG A 253 -10.08 8.17 -0.04
C ARG A 253 -9.84 9.51 -0.70
N GLU A 254 -9.64 10.51 0.13
CA GLU A 254 -9.20 11.84 -0.27
C GLU A 254 -7.88 12.15 0.42
N MET A 255 -6.81 12.23 -0.37
CA MET A 255 -5.47 12.41 0.16
C MET A 255 -4.99 13.83 -0.09
N TYR A 256 -4.59 14.49 0.98
CA TYR A 256 -3.95 15.80 0.99
C TYR A 256 -2.46 15.63 1.27
N LEU A 257 -1.65 15.71 0.23
CA LEU A 257 -0.20 15.51 0.31
C LEU A 257 0.52 16.86 0.28
N ILE A 258 1.25 17.19 1.35
CA ILE A 258 2.02 18.43 1.51
C ILE A 258 3.50 18.03 1.73
N PRO A 259 4.28 17.76 0.67
CA PRO A 259 5.65 17.25 0.82
C PRO A 259 6.56 18.22 1.58
N MET A 260 6.45 19.53 1.31
CA MET A 260 7.34 20.56 1.87
C MET A 260 6.55 21.70 2.48
N LEU A 261 6.34 21.64 3.79
CA LEU A 261 5.68 22.70 4.55
C LEU A 261 6.60 23.92 4.74
N ASN A 262 7.82 23.72 5.26
CA ASN A 262 8.80 24.78 5.55
C ASN A 262 9.70 25.09 4.34
N VAL A 263 9.10 25.60 3.26
CA VAL A 263 9.81 25.93 2.01
C VAL A 263 10.97 26.90 2.26
N ASP A 264 10.73 27.93 3.07
CA ASP A 264 11.69 28.99 3.30
C ASP A 264 12.93 28.46 4.03
N GLY A 265 12.72 27.75 5.13
CA GLY A 265 13.78 27.14 5.90
C GLY A 265 14.56 26.10 5.08
N ASN A 266 13.87 25.22 4.34
CA ASN A 266 14.53 24.19 3.52
C ASN A 266 15.47 24.81 2.49
N ARG A 267 14.99 25.85 1.77
CA ARG A 267 15.82 26.55 0.78
C ARG A 267 17.03 27.19 1.43
N TYR A 268 16.89 27.83 2.58
CA TYR A 268 18.02 28.42 3.28
C TYR A 268 19.03 27.37 3.75
N ASP A 269 18.56 26.24 4.27
CA ASP A 269 19.43 25.14 4.67
C ASP A 269 20.26 24.60 3.49
N ARG A 270 19.58 24.33 2.37
CA ARG A 270 20.18 23.78 1.14
C ARG A 270 21.09 24.75 0.40
N GLU A 271 20.68 26.01 0.28
CA GLU A 271 21.34 26.97 -0.60
C GLU A 271 22.40 27.81 0.14
N VAL A 272 22.24 28.03 1.45
CA VAL A 272 23.03 28.99 2.22
C VAL A 272 23.75 28.35 3.41
N TYR A 273 23.04 27.60 4.26
CA TYR A 273 23.57 27.16 5.55
C TYR A 273 24.49 25.92 5.43
N CYS A 274 23.95 24.78 4.97
CA CYS A 274 24.69 23.54 4.77
C CYS A 274 25.28 23.46 3.35
N GLY A 275 24.55 23.96 2.36
CA GLY A 275 24.94 23.91 0.96
C GLY A 275 24.58 22.58 0.27
N PRO A 276 24.90 22.44 -1.03
CA PRO A 276 24.46 21.32 -1.86
C PRO A 276 25.15 19.98 -1.57
N THR A 277 26.12 19.93 -0.66
CA THR A 277 26.84 18.70 -0.27
C THR A 277 26.64 18.39 1.22
N ALA A 278 25.48 18.78 1.78
CA ALA A 278 25.18 18.75 3.21
C ALA A 278 25.46 17.40 3.89
N TRP A 279 25.31 16.29 3.17
CA TRP A 279 25.63 14.94 3.65
C TRP A 279 27.13 14.74 3.99
N GLU A 280 28.04 15.53 3.41
CA GLU A 280 29.48 15.45 3.71
C GLU A 280 29.88 16.36 4.88
N ASN A 281 29.33 17.58 4.96
CA ASN A 281 29.78 18.62 5.89
C ASN A 281 28.84 18.85 7.07
N CYS A 282 27.56 18.52 6.94
CA CYS A 282 26.50 18.79 7.91
C CYS A 282 25.51 17.61 8.10
N PRO A 283 25.91 16.32 8.09
CA PRO A 283 24.94 15.20 8.06
C PRO A 283 23.94 15.19 9.22
N THR A 284 24.37 15.61 10.42
CA THR A 284 23.56 15.63 11.65
C THR A 284 23.39 17.04 12.22
N SER A 285 23.51 18.07 11.39
CA SER A 285 23.32 19.48 11.78
C SER A 285 22.65 20.23 10.63
N GLY A 286 22.03 21.37 10.89
CA GLY A 286 21.46 22.19 9.82
C GLY A 286 20.49 23.22 10.38
N TRP A 287 19.97 24.06 9.49
CA TRP A 287 18.89 24.97 9.84
C TRP A 287 17.61 24.18 10.13
N ARG A 288 16.90 24.53 11.22
CA ARG A 288 15.71 23.78 11.67
C ARG A 288 14.42 24.55 11.44
N LYS A 289 14.38 25.80 11.86
CA LYS A 289 13.18 26.63 12.00
C LYS A 289 12.68 27.17 10.65
N ASN A 290 11.58 27.93 10.63
CA ASN A 290 11.29 28.80 9.49
C ASN A 290 12.25 30.02 9.47
N LEU A 291 11.98 31.04 8.64
CA LEU A 291 12.83 32.23 8.49
C LEU A 291 12.17 33.52 8.99
N ARG A 292 11.33 33.43 10.03
CA ARG A 292 10.79 34.62 10.71
C ARG A 292 11.92 35.47 11.30
N ASP A 293 11.94 36.76 10.97
CA ASP A 293 12.82 37.72 11.65
C ASP A 293 12.28 37.99 13.07
N ASN A 294 13.07 37.59 14.07
CA ASN A 294 12.74 37.76 15.49
C ASN A 294 13.48 38.95 16.13
N THR A 295 14.32 39.64 15.36
CA THR A 295 15.04 40.82 15.83
C THR A 295 14.09 42.02 15.95
N VAL A 296 14.44 42.99 16.81
CA VAL A 296 13.54 44.11 17.17
C VAL A 296 13.34 45.05 15.97
N THR A 297 12.29 44.81 15.19
CA THR A 297 11.80 45.73 14.17
C THR A 297 10.80 46.72 14.78
N GLY A 298 11.31 47.82 15.36
CA GLY A 298 10.53 49.05 15.61
C GLY A 298 10.45 49.58 17.05
N VAL A 299 11.41 50.42 17.44
CA VAL A 299 11.33 51.89 17.67
C VAL A 299 12.74 52.32 18.10
N THR A 300 13.72 52.21 17.19
CA THR A 300 14.98 52.95 17.35
C THR A 300 15.16 53.87 16.14
N PRO A 301 15.77 55.05 16.29
CA PRO A 301 16.00 55.98 15.19
C PRO A 301 17.11 55.51 14.22
N ILE A 302 17.46 54.22 14.26
CA ILE A 302 18.52 53.60 13.45
C ILE A 302 17.80 52.65 12.48
N PRO A 303 18.05 52.75 11.16
CA PRO A 303 17.60 51.74 10.21
C PRO A 303 18.09 50.37 10.67
N ASP A 304 17.26 49.36 10.52
CA ASP A 304 17.73 47.99 10.67
C ASP A 304 18.89 47.76 9.70
N VAL A 305 20.02 47.30 10.23
CA VAL A 305 21.24 47.07 9.46
C VAL A 305 21.53 45.59 9.27
N ASP A 306 20.74 44.71 9.91
CA ASP A 306 20.94 43.27 9.95
C ASP A 306 19.68 42.57 9.38
N GLU A 307 19.41 42.74 8.08
CA GLU A 307 18.33 42.05 7.33
C GLU A 307 18.71 40.60 6.89
N GLU A 308 19.90 40.12 7.27
CA GLU A 308 20.36 38.75 6.95
C GLU A 308 19.90 37.77 8.06
N PRO A 309 19.42 36.56 7.72
CA PRO A 309 18.96 35.60 8.73
C PRO A 309 20.03 35.29 9.78
N ASP A 310 19.71 35.50 11.05
CA ASP A 310 20.57 35.24 12.22
C ASP A 310 20.26 33.87 12.83
N PRO A 311 21.16 32.86 12.71
CA PRO A 311 20.97 31.54 13.29
C PRO A 311 20.81 31.48 14.80
N SER A 312 21.21 32.53 15.51
CA SER A 312 21.09 32.59 16.96
C SER A 312 19.71 33.01 17.43
N CYS A 313 18.91 33.68 16.59
CA CYS A 313 17.62 34.24 17.00
C CYS A 313 16.45 33.99 16.02
N ASP A 314 16.69 34.01 14.72
CA ASP A 314 15.61 33.99 13.73
C ASP A 314 14.99 32.60 13.57
N GLY A 315 13.72 32.63 13.16
CA GLY A 315 12.87 31.49 12.91
C GLY A 315 12.05 31.05 14.12
N VAL A 316 10.95 30.37 13.85
CA VAL A 316 10.11 29.65 14.81
C VAL A 316 10.14 28.17 14.45
N ASP A 317 10.20 27.30 15.47
CA ASP A 317 10.05 25.87 15.30
C ASP A 317 8.57 25.56 15.05
N LEU A 318 8.26 25.20 13.80
CA LEU A 318 6.89 24.93 13.38
C LEU A 318 6.26 23.80 14.19
N ASN A 319 7.04 22.78 14.58
CA ASN A 319 6.55 21.67 15.39
C ASN A 319 6.53 21.99 16.90
N ARG A 320 6.57 23.27 17.27
CA ARG A 320 6.30 23.81 18.61
C ARG A 320 5.27 24.94 18.57
N ASN A 321 4.67 25.19 17.40
CA ASN A 321 3.83 26.34 17.16
C ASN A 321 2.35 25.98 16.99
N PHE A 322 1.89 24.76 17.28
CA PHE A 322 0.46 24.45 17.31
C PHE A 322 -0.17 24.78 18.66
N GLN A 323 -1.48 25.05 18.69
CA GLN A 323 -2.17 25.65 19.85
C GLN A 323 -2.40 24.69 21.03
N TYR A 324 -2.51 23.38 20.77
CA TYR A 324 -2.80 22.40 21.82
C TYR A 324 -1.65 22.32 22.81
N GLU A 325 -1.95 22.58 24.09
CA GLU A 325 -0.97 22.58 25.18
C GLU A 325 0.27 23.45 24.90
N TRP A 326 0.08 24.55 24.15
CA TRP A 326 1.18 25.42 23.72
C TRP A 326 1.87 26.09 24.91
N GLY A 327 3.18 25.93 25.03
CA GLY A 327 3.98 26.63 26.05
C GLY A 327 3.83 26.10 27.49
N ALA A 328 3.01 25.07 27.73
CA ALA A 328 2.93 24.32 28.99
C ALA A 328 4.25 23.55 29.27
N PRO A 329 4.56 23.15 30.52
CA PRO A 329 5.81 23.54 31.20
C PRO A 329 7.12 22.88 30.75
N LEU A 330 7.14 22.03 29.73
CA LEU A 330 8.30 21.24 29.31
C LEU A 330 8.32 21.01 27.78
N GLY A 331 9.33 21.52 27.06
CA GLY A 331 9.59 21.13 25.66
C GLY A 331 9.69 22.26 24.65
N ALA A 332 9.29 23.48 25.04
CA ALA A 332 9.39 24.71 24.25
C ALA A 332 10.10 25.82 25.05
N THR A 333 10.85 26.67 24.35
CA THR A 333 11.54 27.83 24.97
C THR A 333 10.88 29.14 24.55
N GLY A 334 9.95 29.62 25.36
CA GLY A 334 9.41 30.97 25.27
C GLY A 334 10.37 32.01 25.85
N PRO A 335 10.58 33.18 25.21
CA PRO A 335 11.41 34.23 25.77
C PRO A 335 10.71 34.85 27.00
N LEU A 336 11.46 35.07 28.10
CA LEU A 336 10.96 35.75 29.31
C LEU A 336 10.45 37.19 29.04
N PHE A 337 10.80 37.77 27.88
CA PHE A 337 10.32 39.06 27.38
C PHE A 337 10.12 38.97 25.86
N PRO A 338 8.94 39.32 25.32
CA PRO A 338 8.71 39.36 23.87
C PRO A 338 9.75 40.23 23.14
N GLY A 339 10.36 39.71 22.07
CA GLY A 339 11.35 40.42 21.27
C GLY A 339 12.79 40.48 21.84
N MET A 340 13.12 39.68 22.86
CA MET A 340 14.48 39.60 23.40
C MET A 340 15.14 38.26 23.04
N CYS A 341 16.06 38.30 22.07
CA CYS A 341 17.01 37.21 21.78
C CYS A 341 17.95 37.04 22.99
N TYR A 342 17.84 35.94 23.75
CA TYR A 342 18.75 35.64 24.87
C TYR A 342 20.03 34.91 24.44
N ALA A 343 20.40 34.99 23.16
CA ALA A 343 21.68 34.53 22.67
C ALA A 343 22.52 35.74 22.27
N GLY A 344 23.31 36.26 23.22
CA GLY A 344 24.49 37.04 22.82
C GLY A 344 25.51 36.12 22.13
N ASP A 345 26.62 36.70 21.64
CA ASP A 345 27.77 36.09 20.95
C ASP A 345 28.39 34.80 21.57
N ALA A 346 27.80 34.20 22.61
CA ALA A 346 28.28 33.02 23.31
C ALA A 346 27.23 32.04 23.88
N GLY A 347 25.95 32.00 23.48
CA GLY A 347 25.02 31.06 24.16
C GLY A 347 23.68 30.71 23.51
N ALA A 348 23.58 29.43 23.11
CA ALA A 348 22.39 28.63 22.79
C ALA A 348 21.47 29.13 21.65
N ASN A 349 21.60 28.52 20.48
CA ASN A 349 20.54 28.50 19.45
C ASN A 349 19.24 28.06 20.12
N ASN A 350 18.22 28.90 20.10
CA ASN A 350 16.87 28.49 20.45
C ASN A 350 16.25 27.75 19.26
N ASP A 351 16.70 26.51 19.02
CA ASP A 351 16.23 25.65 17.91
C ASP A 351 14.76 25.22 18.09
N VAL A 352 14.21 25.38 19.30
CA VAL A 352 12.84 24.97 19.68
C VAL A 352 11.98 26.16 20.13
N TYR A 353 12.21 27.33 19.53
CA TYR A 353 11.41 28.52 19.81
C TYR A 353 9.97 28.30 19.32
N ASN A 354 8.99 28.39 20.22
CA ASN A 354 7.57 28.11 19.97
C ASN A 354 6.77 29.26 19.36
N GLY A 355 7.41 30.41 19.11
CA GLY A 355 6.75 31.59 18.55
C GLY A 355 6.34 32.63 19.62
N PRO A 356 5.78 33.76 19.17
CA PRO A 356 5.29 34.81 20.06
C PRO A 356 4.05 34.36 20.83
N VAL A 357 3.83 34.99 21.99
CA VAL A 357 2.56 34.90 22.70
C VAL A 357 1.47 35.67 21.97
N ASP A 358 0.25 35.18 22.03
CA ASP A 358 -0.92 35.95 21.64
C ASP A 358 -1.26 36.98 22.73
N THR A 359 -1.71 38.14 22.31
CA THR A 359 -2.11 39.26 23.21
C THR A 359 -3.43 39.89 22.78
N VAL A 360 -4.13 39.24 21.85
CA VAL A 360 -5.50 39.56 21.49
C VAL A 360 -6.40 39.02 22.60
N ASP A 361 -7.47 39.77 22.87
CA ASP A 361 -8.60 39.42 23.73
C ASP A 361 -9.71 39.01 22.74
N GLN A 362 -9.90 37.70 22.59
CA GLN A 362 -10.68 37.09 21.52
C GLN A 362 -12.18 37.27 21.77
N ASP A 363 -12.60 37.24 23.03
CA ASP A 363 -14.01 37.31 23.44
C ASP A 363 -14.46 38.72 23.87
N GLY A 364 -13.51 39.62 24.12
CA GLY A 364 -13.70 41.03 24.46
C GLY A 364 -13.94 41.31 25.94
N ASP A 365 -13.63 40.38 26.84
CA ASP A 365 -13.85 40.52 28.28
C ASP A 365 -12.76 41.34 29.00
N ASN A 366 -11.65 41.66 28.31
CA ASN A 366 -10.42 42.34 28.76
C ASN A 366 -9.50 41.51 29.65
N ARG A 367 -9.61 40.20 29.58
CA ARG A 367 -8.61 39.27 30.07
C ARG A 367 -7.88 38.69 28.85
N LEU A 368 -6.85 37.92 29.15
CA LEU A 368 -5.89 37.39 28.19
C LEU A 368 -5.33 36.13 28.83
N ASN A 369 -5.06 35.10 28.03
CA ASN A 369 -4.46 33.86 28.47
C ASN A 369 -5.26 33.18 29.58
N GLU A 370 -6.51 32.81 29.26
CA GLU A 370 -7.44 32.22 30.22
C GLU A 370 -7.44 30.69 30.17
N ASP A 371 -7.59 30.09 28.99
CA ASP A 371 -7.56 28.64 28.82
C ASP A 371 -6.70 28.22 27.59
N HIS A 372 -6.43 26.92 27.47
CA HIS A 372 -5.76 26.35 26.30
C HIS A 372 -6.81 25.77 25.35
N VAL A 373 -6.42 25.50 24.10
CA VAL A 373 -7.28 24.78 23.14
C VAL A 373 -7.29 23.28 23.49
N ASP A 374 -7.93 22.91 24.59
CA ASP A 374 -7.96 21.55 25.15
C ASP A 374 -9.35 21.11 25.67
N GLY A 375 -10.35 21.98 25.53
CA GLY A 375 -11.73 21.79 25.97
C GLY A 375 -11.94 21.94 27.48
N ASN A 376 -10.95 22.43 28.23
CA ASN A 376 -11.04 22.64 29.67
C ASN A 376 -11.29 24.12 30.03
N ASP A 377 -12.21 24.34 30.97
CA ASP A 377 -12.47 25.64 31.60
C ASP A 377 -11.49 25.82 32.78
N ASP A 378 -10.27 26.27 32.47
CA ASP A 378 -9.15 26.37 33.42
C ASP A 378 -9.37 27.43 34.52
N ASP A 379 -10.15 28.47 34.22
CA ASP A 379 -10.42 29.61 35.12
C ASP A 379 -11.82 29.55 35.79
N ALA A 380 -12.66 28.60 35.36
CA ALA A 380 -14.00 28.27 35.85
C ALA A 380 -15.05 29.36 35.63
N ASP A 381 -14.94 30.14 34.55
CA ASP A 381 -15.87 31.21 34.24
C ASP A 381 -17.04 30.81 33.32
N GLY A 382 -16.97 29.60 32.75
CA GLY A 382 -18.00 28.96 31.95
C GLY A 382 -17.80 29.10 30.44
N LEU A 383 -16.70 29.69 30.00
CA LEU A 383 -16.19 29.66 28.63
C LEU A 383 -15.05 28.63 28.53
N ILE A 384 -14.75 28.18 27.31
CA ILE A 384 -13.69 27.19 27.01
C ILE A 384 -13.00 27.60 25.71
N ASP A 385 -11.72 27.26 25.60
CA ASP A 385 -10.84 27.51 24.45
C ASP A 385 -10.78 29.00 24.00
N GLU A 386 -10.82 29.95 24.95
CA GLU A 386 -10.59 31.39 24.79
C GLU A 386 -9.24 31.94 25.29
N ASP A 387 -8.79 32.99 24.58
CA ASP A 387 -7.63 33.79 24.95
C ASP A 387 -6.30 33.03 25.07
N TRP A 388 -6.13 31.87 24.44
CA TRP A 388 -4.94 31.01 24.53
C TRP A 388 -3.58 31.75 24.39
N LEU A 389 -2.55 31.27 25.10
CA LEU A 389 -1.25 31.95 25.24
C LEU A 389 -0.49 32.18 23.93
N GLY A 390 -0.72 31.36 22.91
CA GLY A 390 -0.01 31.39 21.64
C GLY A 390 -0.26 30.15 20.78
N GLY A 391 0.54 29.99 19.72
CA GLY A 391 0.32 28.95 18.71
C GLY A 391 -0.34 29.50 17.45
N ASN A 392 -0.19 28.75 16.36
CA ASN A 392 -0.52 29.06 14.98
C ASN A 392 -0.13 30.50 14.57
N SER A 393 1.08 30.93 14.94
CA SER A 393 1.57 32.27 14.63
C SER A 393 2.24 32.36 13.27
N GLU A 394 2.77 31.25 12.77
CA GLU A 394 3.52 31.19 11.53
C GLU A 394 2.62 30.94 10.31
N PRO A 395 2.95 31.51 9.12
CA PRO A 395 2.21 31.26 7.88
C PRO A 395 2.04 29.77 7.58
N GLU A 396 3.08 28.98 7.85
CA GLU A 396 3.09 27.54 7.60
C GLU A 396 2.14 26.78 8.54
N THR A 397 2.12 27.09 9.84
CA THR A 397 1.19 26.45 10.78
C THR A 397 -0.25 26.93 10.58
N LYS A 398 -0.46 28.20 10.20
CA LYS A 398 -1.78 28.71 9.80
C LYS A 398 -2.33 28.02 8.57
N PHE A 399 -1.45 27.66 7.63
CA PHE A 399 -1.85 26.90 6.44
C PHE A 399 -2.41 25.53 6.84
N ILE A 400 -1.74 24.80 7.74
CA ILE A 400 -2.23 23.52 8.28
C ILE A 400 -3.55 23.74 9.03
N GLN A 401 -3.59 24.71 9.94
CA GLN A 401 -4.78 25.01 10.74
C GLN A 401 -6.01 25.24 9.85
N ASP A 402 -5.88 26.17 8.90
CA ASP A 402 -6.98 26.53 8.02
C ASP A 402 -7.32 25.41 7.02
N MET A 403 -6.35 24.56 6.63
CA MET A 403 -6.63 23.39 5.80
C MET A 403 -7.46 22.35 6.57
N THR A 404 -7.11 22.10 7.84
CA THR A 404 -7.81 21.15 8.71
C THR A 404 -9.21 21.63 9.07
N GLU A 405 -9.36 22.87 9.53
CA GLU A 405 -10.64 23.41 9.98
C GLU A 405 -11.62 23.69 8.83
N MET A 406 -11.13 23.91 7.61
CA MET A 406 -11.98 24.14 6.43
C MET A 406 -12.30 22.86 5.66
N ASN A 407 -11.72 21.73 6.05
CA ASN A 407 -12.02 20.40 5.52
C ASN A 407 -13.20 19.80 6.31
N ASP A 408 -14.40 20.24 5.95
CA ASP A 408 -15.69 19.88 6.59
C ASP A 408 -16.71 19.59 5.48
N ASP A 409 -16.58 18.40 4.89
CA ASP A 409 -17.33 18.01 3.68
C ASP A 409 -18.81 17.68 3.98
N ASN A 410 -19.13 17.36 5.23
CA ASN A 410 -20.49 17.05 5.67
C ASN A 410 -21.21 18.26 6.33
N ASN A 411 -20.48 19.38 6.53
CA ASN A 411 -20.93 20.61 7.19
C ASN A 411 -21.44 20.44 8.63
N ASP A 412 -20.85 19.52 9.39
CA ASP A 412 -21.13 19.32 10.81
C ASP A 412 -20.25 20.16 11.74
N GLY A 413 -19.28 20.88 11.17
CA GLY A 413 -18.34 21.76 11.88
C GLY A 413 -17.10 21.06 12.41
N PHE A 414 -16.84 19.80 12.04
CA PHE A 414 -15.64 19.06 12.41
C PHE A 414 -14.79 18.73 11.19
N SER A 415 -13.50 18.50 11.42
CA SER A 415 -12.57 18.12 10.37
C SER A 415 -12.80 16.67 9.91
N GLU A 416 -12.69 16.42 8.61
CA GLU A 416 -12.79 15.08 8.05
C GLU A 416 -11.48 14.29 8.06
N PHE A 417 -10.36 14.92 8.41
CA PHE A 417 -9.08 14.26 8.61
C PHE A 417 -9.09 13.31 9.81
N LYS A 418 -9.54 12.06 9.63
CA LYS A 418 -9.57 11.05 10.71
C LYS A 418 -8.18 10.51 11.05
N ALA A 419 -7.24 10.59 10.11
CA ALA A 419 -5.83 10.25 10.32
C ALA A 419 -4.92 11.30 9.70
N THR A 420 -3.75 11.50 10.30
CA THR A 420 -2.71 12.42 9.82
C THR A 420 -1.32 11.85 10.01
N LEU A 421 -0.40 12.15 9.09
CA LEU A 421 0.99 11.71 9.15
C LEU A 421 1.92 12.91 9.02
N SER A 422 2.89 13.01 9.92
CA SER A 422 4.01 13.94 9.78
C SER A 422 5.32 13.19 9.55
N TRP A 423 6.02 13.55 8.47
CA TRP A 423 7.36 13.06 8.23
C TRP A 423 8.40 14.02 8.79
N HIS A 424 9.35 13.44 9.51
CA HIS A 424 10.50 14.06 10.12
C HIS A 424 11.75 13.25 9.81
N SER A 425 12.91 13.74 10.24
CA SER A 425 14.16 12.98 10.26
C SER A 425 15.00 13.52 11.42
N PHE A 426 15.68 12.72 12.21
CA PHE A 426 16.01 11.32 12.03
C PHE A 426 15.92 10.61 13.38
N SER A 427 15.89 9.28 13.38
CA SER A 427 16.17 8.35 14.50
C SER A 427 15.56 6.96 14.30
N GLU A 428 14.85 6.74 13.19
CA GLU A 428 14.15 5.48 12.89
C GLU A 428 13.08 5.18 13.95
N LEU A 429 12.18 6.15 14.15
CA LEU A 429 11.12 6.10 15.17
C LEU A 429 9.74 6.27 14.56
N VAL A 430 8.76 5.60 15.17
CA VAL A 430 7.33 5.86 15.00
C VAL A 430 6.81 6.47 16.30
N LEU A 431 6.35 7.70 16.26
CA LEU A 431 5.86 8.42 17.43
C LEU A 431 4.36 8.70 17.33
N TRP A 432 3.67 8.63 18.46
CA TRP A 432 2.26 9.02 18.61
C TRP A 432 2.05 9.90 19.85
N PRO A 433 0.92 10.61 19.94
CA PRO A 433 0.56 11.42 21.11
C PRO A 433 0.54 10.62 22.43
N TRP A 434 0.83 11.23 23.57
CA TRP A 434 1.10 12.65 23.76
C TRP A 434 2.59 12.97 23.77
N GLY A 435 2.95 14.14 23.25
CA GLY A 435 4.25 14.77 23.41
C GLY A 435 4.34 15.61 24.69
N HIS A 436 3.27 16.35 25.03
CA HIS A 436 3.31 17.39 26.07
C HIS A 436 3.42 16.89 27.50
N CYS A 437 3.05 15.64 27.78
CA CYS A 437 3.13 15.10 29.12
C CYS A 437 3.56 13.63 29.20
N THR A 438 4.53 13.37 30.08
CA THR A 438 5.10 12.04 30.31
C THR A 438 4.20 11.19 31.20
N GLY A 439 3.93 9.96 30.76
CA GLY A 439 3.09 9.01 31.51
C GLY A 439 1.60 9.35 31.49
N CYS A 440 1.21 10.19 30.53
CA CYS A 440 -0.18 10.45 30.18
C CYS A 440 -0.60 9.51 29.06
N TYR A 441 -1.86 9.11 29.09
CA TYR A 441 -2.45 8.25 28.08
C TYR A 441 -3.67 8.95 27.51
N SER A 442 -3.83 8.88 26.20
CA SER A 442 -5.06 9.32 25.55
C SER A 442 -6.20 8.33 25.82
N PRO A 443 -7.47 8.73 25.59
CA PRO A 443 -8.59 7.80 25.67
C PRO A 443 -8.47 6.59 24.74
N ASP A 444 -7.79 6.77 23.60
CA ASP A 444 -7.59 5.75 22.56
C ASP A 444 -6.15 5.18 22.54
N ASP A 445 -5.42 5.29 23.65
CA ASP A 445 -4.00 4.91 23.72
C ASP A 445 -3.73 3.49 23.20
N GLU A 446 -4.57 2.52 23.56
CA GLU A 446 -4.40 1.13 23.11
C GLU A 446 -4.51 0.98 21.59
N PHE A 447 -5.33 1.80 20.93
CA PHE A 447 -5.52 1.79 19.48
C PHE A 447 -4.39 2.53 18.77
N LEU A 448 -3.91 3.63 19.35
CA LEU A 448 -2.74 4.35 18.85
C LEU A 448 -1.49 3.48 18.89
N VAL A 449 -1.28 2.77 20.01
CA VAL A 449 -0.17 1.82 20.18
C VAL A 449 -0.23 0.72 19.13
N TYR A 450 -1.42 0.18 18.82
CA TYR A 450 -1.55 -0.88 17.81
C TYR A 450 -1.03 -0.44 16.44
N HIS A 451 -1.50 0.68 15.93
CA HIS A 451 -1.08 1.20 14.63
C HIS A 451 0.38 1.65 14.64
N GLY A 452 0.84 2.29 15.72
CA GLY A 452 2.24 2.68 15.89
C GLY A 452 3.18 1.48 15.86
N VAL A 453 2.81 0.38 16.53
CA VAL A 453 3.56 -0.89 16.48
C VAL A 453 3.51 -1.50 15.08
N LYS A 454 2.36 -1.47 14.39
CA LYS A 454 2.24 -1.96 13.01
C LYS A 454 3.18 -1.24 12.05
N MET A 455 3.20 0.09 12.08
CA MET A 455 4.15 0.86 11.27
C MET A 455 5.61 0.60 11.69
N GLY A 456 5.86 0.36 12.97
CA GLY A 456 7.18 -0.07 13.46
C GLY A 456 7.61 -1.43 12.91
N GLU A 457 6.69 -2.40 12.83
CA GLU A 457 6.93 -3.72 12.22
C GLU A 457 7.22 -3.58 10.71
N MET A 458 6.42 -2.78 9.99
CA MET A 458 6.57 -2.53 8.54
C MET A 458 7.89 -1.85 8.16
N THR A 459 8.54 -1.16 9.10
CA THR A 459 9.73 -0.34 8.82
C THR A 459 10.93 -0.72 9.65
N ASP A 460 10.79 -1.67 10.59
CA ASP A 460 11.76 -1.94 11.67
C ASP A 460 12.21 -0.67 12.42
N TYR A 461 11.31 0.30 12.55
CA TYR A 461 11.51 1.50 13.37
C TYR A 461 11.02 1.26 14.79
N ALA A 462 11.63 1.92 15.77
CA ALA A 462 11.21 1.76 17.17
C ALA A 462 9.91 2.54 17.44
N PRO A 463 8.80 1.86 17.80
CA PRO A 463 7.55 2.52 18.13
C PRO A 463 7.58 2.99 19.59
N MET A 464 7.25 4.26 19.85
CA MET A 464 7.09 4.79 21.21
C MET A 464 6.17 6.02 21.26
N GLN A 465 5.62 6.31 22.43
CA GLN A 465 4.93 7.59 22.64
C GLN A 465 5.94 8.75 22.53
N SER A 466 5.54 9.88 21.92
CA SER A 466 6.41 11.03 21.69
C SER A 466 7.12 11.50 22.97
N SER A 467 6.39 11.59 24.10
CA SER A 467 6.95 12.02 25.38
C SER A 467 8.01 11.10 25.99
N ASP A 468 8.08 9.82 25.58
CA ASP A 468 9.10 8.87 26.02
C ASP A 468 10.48 9.16 25.40
N LEU A 469 10.50 9.79 24.23
CA LEU A 469 11.72 10.29 23.59
C LEU A 469 12.20 11.56 24.34
N TYR A 470 11.37 12.59 24.34
CA TYR A 470 11.46 13.77 25.22
C TYR A 470 10.15 14.56 25.17
N PRO A 471 9.78 15.29 26.24
CA PRO A 471 8.55 16.10 26.24
C PRO A 471 8.56 17.23 25.20
N THR A 472 7.46 17.39 24.46
CA THR A 472 7.23 18.42 23.43
C THR A 472 5.87 19.06 23.59
N THR A 473 5.77 20.39 23.46
CA THR A 473 4.48 21.10 23.51
C THR A 473 4.22 21.84 22.21
N GLY A 474 2.96 21.93 21.80
CA GLY A 474 2.55 22.60 20.56
C GLY A 474 3.07 21.89 19.31
N ASP A 475 3.17 20.56 19.34
CA ASP A 475 3.50 19.77 18.17
C ASP A 475 2.25 19.41 17.33
N PHE A 476 2.49 19.05 16.07
CA PHE A 476 1.46 18.76 15.08
C PHE A 476 0.52 17.63 15.52
N CYS A 477 1.07 16.55 16.08
CA CYS A 477 0.27 15.37 16.39
C CYS A 477 -0.55 15.52 17.66
N ASP A 478 -0.02 16.20 18.68
CA ASP A 478 -0.79 16.56 19.87
C ASP A 478 -1.98 17.44 19.48
N TRP A 479 -1.80 18.40 18.55
CA TRP A 479 -2.90 19.25 18.08
C TRP A 479 -3.95 18.50 17.26
N HIS A 480 -3.53 17.68 16.30
CA HIS A 480 -4.45 16.89 15.49
C HIS A 480 -5.27 15.90 16.31
N TYR A 481 -4.65 15.21 17.27
CA TYR A 481 -5.37 14.27 18.13
C TYR A 481 -6.22 15.00 19.17
N GLY A 482 -5.67 16.02 19.85
CA GLY A 482 -6.34 16.69 20.95
C GLY A 482 -7.48 17.63 20.57
N VAL A 483 -7.38 18.32 19.43
CA VAL A 483 -8.42 19.25 18.96
C VAL A 483 -9.37 18.57 17.98
N HIS A 484 -8.88 17.70 17.11
CA HIS A 484 -9.64 17.17 15.97
C HIS A 484 -9.93 15.67 16.04
N ASN A 485 -9.54 14.97 17.11
CA ASN A 485 -9.67 13.50 17.23
C ASN A 485 -9.06 12.73 16.04
N SER A 486 -8.02 13.31 15.42
CA SER A 486 -7.33 12.71 14.29
C SER A 486 -6.20 11.82 14.79
N TYR A 487 -6.15 10.57 14.32
CA TYR A 487 -5.07 9.64 14.67
C TYR A 487 -3.79 10.10 13.96
N CYS A 488 -2.89 10.72 14.72
CA CYS A 488 -1.67 11.30 14.19
C CYS A 488 -0.41 10.50 14.56
N TYR A 489 0.49 10.34 13.58
CA TYR A 489 1.81 9.75 13.78
C TYR A 489 2.92 10.61 13.21
N THR A 490 4.08 10.53 13.85
CA THR A 490 5.32 11.16 13.40
C THR A 490 6.35 10.09 13.06
N MET A 491 6.85 10.10 11.83
CA MET A 491 7.90 9.21 11.36
C MET A 491 9.24 9.94 11.37
N GLU A 492 10.20 9.50 12.17
CA GLU A 492 11.57 10.03 12.18
C GLU A 492 12.46 9.21 11.24
N ILE A 493 12.49 9.60 9.96
CA ILE A 493 13.08 8.79 8.89
C ILE A 493 14.61 8.76 8.95
N GLY A 494 15.15 7.54 8.84
CA GLY A 494 16.57 7.26 8.69
C GLY A 494 17.44 7.71 9.86
N THR A 495 18.75 7.74 9.62
CA THR A 495 19.81 7.92 10.62
C THR A 495 20.49 9.30 10.63
N ALA A 496 20.14 10.21 9.73
CA ALA A 496 20.73 11.54 9.58
C ALA A 496 19.73 12.54 8.96
N PHE A 497 19.95 13.85 9.18
CA PHE A 497 19.16 14.91 8.54
C PHE A 497 19.43 14.97 7.03
N HIS A 498 20.70 14.77 6.65
CA HIS A 498 21.16 14.73 5.27
C HIS A 498 21.82 13.38 4.98
N GLN A 499 21.05 12.45 4.39
CA GLN A 499 21.55 11.12 4.02
C GLN A 499 22.49 11.21 2.83
N HIS A 500 23.37 10.22 2.69
CA HIS A 500 24.18 10.12 1.49
C HIS A 500 23.28 9.85 0.28
N PRO A 501 23.54 10.43 -0.91
CA PRO A 501 22.68 10.22 -2.09
C PRO A 501 22.51 8.76 -2.51
N ASP A 502 23.48 7.90 -2.21
CA ASP A 502 23.40 6.46 -2.47
C ASP A 502 22.32 5.77 -1.60
N ASP A 503 21.95 6.37 -0.47
CA ASP A 503 21.06 5.81 0.54
C ASP A 503 19.60 6.28 0.37
N ILE A 504 19.35 7.35 -0.38
CA ILE A 504 18.03 7.99 -0.49
C ILE A 504 16.97 6.98 -0.98
N ALA A 505 17.27 6.25 -2.07
CA ALA A 505 16.31 5.33 -2.69
C ALA A 505 15.87 4.21 -1.74
N HIS A 506 16.81 3.53 -1.07
CA HIS A 506 16.46 2.43 -0.17
C HIS A 506 15.70 2.92 1.06
N ILE A 507 16.10 4.05 1.65
CA ILE A 507 15.37 4.62 2.80
C ILE A 507 13.96 5.03 2.36
N ALA A 508 13.80 5.57 1.16
CA ALA A 508 12.49 5.94 0.65
C ALA A 508 11.59 4.72 0.42
N VAL A 509 12.12 3.64 -0.17
CA VAL A 509 11.39 2.37 -0.38
C VAL A 509 10.96 1.76 0.95
N ARG A 510 11.87 1.66 1.93
CA ARG A 510 11.58 1.17 3.29
C ARG A 510 10.42 1.91 3.98
N ASN A 511 10.17 3.17 3.61
CA ASN A 511 9.11 3.99 4.21
C ASN A 511 7.88 4.15 3.30
N LEU A 512 7.86 3.55 2.11
CA LEU A 512 6.78 3.73 1.13
C LEU A 512 5.44 3.15 1.59
N GLY A 513 5.47 2.04 2.33
CA GLY A 513 4.28 1.37 2.84
C GLY A 513 3.47 2.19 3.87
N VAL A 514 4.17 3.01 4.67
CA VAL A 514 3.56 3.77 5.76
C VAL A 514 2.44 4.71 5.31
N PRO A 515 2.61 5.61 4.31
CA PRO A 515 1.51 6.44 3.83
C PRO A 515 0.33 5.62 3.30
N PHE A 516 0.57 4.47 2.66
CA PHE A 516 -0.51 3.61 2.18
C PHE A 516 -1.30 2.98 3.34
N TYR A 517 -0.61 2.52 4.39
CA TYR A 517 -1.25 2.04 5.61
C TYR A 517 -2.08 3.13 6.30
N MET A 518 -1.51 4.34 6.41
CA MET A 518 -2.18 5.50 6.97
C MET A 518 -3.46 5.83 6.18
N VAL A 519 -3.39 5.82 4.85
CA VAL A 519 -4.53 6.02 3.94
C VAL A 519 -5.59 4.93 4.12
N GLU A 520 -5.15 3.68 4.26
CA GLU A 520 -6.04 2.54 4.48
C GLU A 520 -6.85 2.74 5.76
N MET A 521 -6.17 3.10 6.85
CA MET A 521 -6.79 3.24 8.16
C MET A 521 -7.57 4.54 8.39
N ALA A 522 -7.52 5.49 7.47
CA ALA A 522 -8.19 6.78 7.59
C ALA A 522 -9.73 6.69 7.57
N ASP A 523 -10.32 5.55 7.23
CA ASP A 523 -11.79 5.38 7.25
C ASP A 523 -12.39 5.29 8.65
N ASP A 524 -11.80 4.48 9.51
CA ASP A 524 -12.15 4.32 10.92
C ASP A 524 -10.94 3.72 11.64
N PRO A 525 -9.95 4.55 12.03
CA PRO A 525 -8.70 4.05 12.59
C PRO A 525 -8.95 3.28 13.88
N ARG A 526 -9.83 3.79 14.74
CA ARG A 526 -10.22 3.11 15.99
C ARG A 526 -10.77 1.71 15.73
N TYR A 527 -11.71 1.58 14.81
CA TYR A 527 -12.32 0.29 14.53
C TYR A 527 -11.33 -0.69 13.87
N ARG A 528 -10.45 -0.20 12.98
CA ARG A 528 -9.39 -1.03 12.41
C ARG A 528 -8.41 -1.55 13.45
N ALA A 529 -8.06 -0.74 14.45
CA ALA A 529 -7.28 -1.24 15.58
C ALA A 529 -8.01 -2.33 16.36
N ILE A 530 -9.32 -2.16 16.65
CA ILE A 530 -10.11 -3.18 17.34
C ILE A 530 -10.09 -4.50 16.56
N VAL A 531 -10.37 -4.46 15.27
CA VAL A 531 -10.36 -5.64 14.39
C VAL A 531 -9.00 -6.33 14.39
N GLY A 532 -7.92 -5.55 14.31
CA GLY A 532 -6.55 -6.06 14.36
C GLY A 532 -6.16 -6.67 15.70
N ILE A 533 -6.53 -6.03 16.81
CA ILE A 533 -6.28 -6.52 18.18
C ILE A 533 -7.07 -7.81 18.45
N GLU A 534 -8.33 -7.86 18.02
CA GLU A 534 -9.21 -9.02 18.19
C GLU A 534 -8.94 -10.12 17.14
N ASN A 535 -8.14 -9.81 16.11
CA ASN A 535 -7.76 -10.69 15.01
C ASN A 535 -8.96 -11.34 14.30
N THR A 536 -10.05 -10.59 14.12
CA THR A 536 -11.32 -11.13 13.62
C THR A 536 -11.28 -11.42 12.12
N THR A 537 -10.52 -10.65 11.33
CA THR A 537 -10.38 -10.82 9.87
C THR A 537 -9.72 -12.13 9.47
N VAL A 538 -8.70 -12.57 10.20
CA VAL A 538 -7.96 -13.81 9.90
C VAL A 538 -8.80 -15.09 10.07
N SER A 539 -9.91 -15.01 10.80
CA SER A 539 -10.83 -16.14 10.95
C SER A 539 -11.84 -16.27 9.81
N GLN A 540 -12.08 -15.18 9.08
CA GLN A 540 -13.09 -15.05 8.04
C GLN A 540 -12.55 -15.57 6.72
N TRP A 541 -13.43 -16.01 5.83
CA TRP A 541 -12.99 -16.56 4.54
C TRP A 541 -14.04 -16.38 3.45
N LEU A 542 -13.55 -16.09 2.25
CA LEU A 542 -14.31 -16.16 1.01
C LEU A 542 -14.20 -17.56 0.42
N GLN A 543 -15.30 -18.09 -0.13
CA GLN A 543 -15.34 -19.45 -0.68
C GLN A 543 -14.28 -19.67 -1.77
N GLU A 544 -13.38 -20.64 -1.54
CA GLU A 544 -12.30 -21.02 -2.46
C GLU A 544 -12.83 -21.62 -3.77
N PRO A 545 -12.10 -21.48 -4.90
CA PRO A 545 -12.51 -22.02 -6.20
C PRO A 545 -12.82 -23.52 -6.22
N SER A 546 -12.14 -24.34 -5.40
CA SER A 546 -12.36 -25.78 -5.31
C SER A 546 -13.73 -26.17 -4.77
N ASP A 547 -14.33 -25.31 -3.94
CA ASP A 547 -15.58 -25.57 -3.25
C ASP A 547 -16.78 -24.88 -3.91
N VAL A 548 -16.55 -24.04 -4.93
CA VAL A 548 -17.63 -23.39 -5.70
C VAL A 548 -18.35 -24.40 -6.57
N GLN A 549 -19.65 -24.59 -6.32
CA GLN A 549 -20.50 -25.47 -7.14
C GLN A 549 -21.03 -24.73 -8.37
N VAL A 550 -20.39 -24.99 -9.51
CA VAL A 550 -20.79 -24.40 -10.79
C VAL A 550 -21.98 -25.16 -11.39
N GLY A 551 -23.20 -24.66 -11.14
CA GLY A 551 -24.47 -25.18 -11.67
C GLY A 551 -24.92 -24.56 -13.00
N ASN A 552 -26.18 -24.79 -13.37
CA ASN A 552 -26.86 -24.06 -14.45
C ASN A 552 -27.44 -22.75 -13.89
N GLY A 553 -27.19 -21.62 -14.54
CA GLY A 553 -27.61 -20.30 -14.06
C GLY A 553 -26.48 -19.50 -13.41
N ASP A 554 -26.84 -18.63 -12.47
CA ASP A 554 -25.89 -17.75 -11.79
C ASP A 554 -25.01 -18.56 -10.82
N ILE A 555 -23.79 -18.08 -10.58
CA ILE A 555 -22.78 -18.82 -9.81
C ILE A 555 -22.78 -18.28 -8.38
N PRO A 556 -23.15 -19.10 -7.38
CA PRO A 556 -23.17 -18.67 -5.99
C PRO A 556 -21.74 -18.68 -5.43
N ILE A 557 -21.34 -17.57 -4.81
CA ILE A 557 -20.13 -17.42 -4.01
C ILE A 557 -20.55 -17.03 -2.61
N SER A 558 -19.99 -17.70 -1.61
CA SER A 558 -20.32 -17.48 -0.20
C SER A 558 -19.15 -16.82 0.53
N LEU A 559 -19.45 -15.92 1.46
CA LEU A 559 -18.50 -15.26 2.36
C LEU A 559 -18.91 -15.59 3.80
N CYS A 560 -17.97 -16.11 4.60
CA CYS A 560 -18.20 -16.43 6.00
C CYS A 560 -17.59 -15.35 6.88
N LEU A 561 -18.44 -14.67 7.66
CA LEU A 561 -18.08 -13.57 8.55
C LEU A 561 -18.22 -13.97 10.01
N GLU A 562 -17.44 -13.33 10.88
CA GLU A 562 -17.58 -13.48 12.33
C GLU A 562 -18.92 -12.86 12.81
N GLU A 563 -19.58 -13.49 13.81
CA GLU A 563 -20.94 -13.10 14.23
C GLU A 563 -21.03 -11.66 14.77
N SER A 564 -19.97 -11.15 15.39
CA SER A 564 -19.91 -9.79 15.91
C SER A 564 -19.44 -8.75 14.89
N PHE A 565 -18.97 -9.18 13.70
CA PHE A 565 -18.50 -8.29 12.65
C PHE A 565 -19.66 -7.41 12.13
N PRO A 566 -19.61 -6.09 12.32
CA PRO A 566 -20.66 -5.16 11.92
C PRO A 566 -20.59 -4.86 10.42
N TYR A 567 -21.17 -5.71 9.57
CA TYR A 567 -21.21 -5.50 8.12
C TYR A 567 -22.45 -4.73 7.64
N SER A 568 -22.32 -4.04 6.51
CA SER A 568 -23.46 -3.49 5.76
C SER A 568 -23.78 -4.36 4.54
N ILE A 569 -25.04 -4.38 4.08
CA ILE A 569 -25.47 -5.05 2.84
C ILE A 569 -25.62 -4.07 1.65
N ASN A 570 -25.22 -2.81 1.83
CA ASN A 570 -25.24 -1.83 0.75
C ASN A 570 -24.23 -2.25 -0.32
N ILE A 571 -24.66 -2.39 -1.58
CA ILE A 571 -23.79 -2.80 -2.70
C ILE A 571 -22.57 -1.89 -2.89
N ASN A 572 -22.65 -0.61 -2.51
CA ASN A 572 -21.51 0.30 -2.61
C ASN A 572 -20.42 0.02 -1.55
N MET A 573 -20.77 -0.63 -0.44
CA MET A 573 -19.84 -0.95 0.66
C MET A 573 -19.50 -2.44 0.73
N THR A 574 -20.48 -3.33 0.50
CA THR A 574 -20.28 -4.77 0.58
C THR A 574 -20.77 -5.43 -0.70
N HIS A 575 -19.82 -5.89 -1.51
CA HIS A 575 -20.10 -6.50 -2.79
C HIS A 575 -19.00 -7.48 -3.20
N LEU A 576 -19.38 -8.44 -4.03
CA LEU A 576 -18.44 -9.30 -4.71
C LEU A 576 -18.02 -8.61 -6.02
N MET A 577 -16.73 -8.38 -6.17
CA MET A 577 -16.15 -7.96 -7.46
C MET A 577 -15.82 -9.19 -8.28
N TRP A 578 -16.20 -9.18 -9.55
CA TRP A 578 -15.86 -10.25 -10.47
C TRP A 578 -15.59 -9.72 -11.89
N ARG A 579 -14.72 -10.42 -12.63
CA ARG A 579 -14.50 -10.21 -14.06
C ARG A 579 -14.31 -11.54 -14.78
N LEU A 580 -14.70 -11.58 -16.06
CA LEU A 580 -14.55 -12.77 -16.90
C LEU A 580 -13.40 -12.56 -17.88
N VAL A 581 -12.32 -13.30 -17.69
CA VAL A 581 -11.17 -13.34 -18.60
C VAL A 581 -11.42 -14.42 -19.65
N GLN A 582 -11.55 -14.00 -20.91
CA GLN A 582 -11.75 -14.90 -22.04
C GLN A 582 -10.42 -15.11 -22.80
N PRO A 583 -10.07 -16.35 -23.19
CA PRO A 583 -8.89 -16.59 -24.00
C PRO A 583 -9.05 -15.95 -25.39
N ASN A 584 -8.13 -15.07 -25.77
CA ASN A 584 -8.09 -14.51 -27.12
C ASN A 584 -7.63 -15.59 -28.12
N ARG A 585 -8.19 -15.58 -29.33
CA ARG A 585 -7.90 -16.57 -30.39
C ARG A 585 -6.66 -16.20 -31.22
N GLN A 586 -5.89 -15.20 -30.81
CA GLN A 586 -4.57 -14.90 -31.38
C GLN A 586 -3.48 -15.28 -30.39
N GLN A 587 -2.96 -16.50 -30.50
CA GLN A 587 -1.62 -16.82 -30.00
C GLN A 587 -0.98 -17.83 -30.94
N ASP A 588 0.22 -17.47 -31.42
CA ASP A 588 1.26 -18.40 -31.88
C ASP A 588 1.89 -19.04 -30.62
N ASP A 589 2.36 -20.28 -30.74
CA ASP A 589 2.79 -21.19 -29.65
C ASP A 589 3.91 -20.69 -28.70
N PHE A 590 4.41 -19.45 -28.78
CA PHE A 590 5.49 -18.92 -27.94
C PHE A 590 5.41 -17.39 -27.76
N GLY A 591 4.87 -16.90 -26.63
CA GLY A 591 4.93 -15.50 -26.19
C GLY A 591 3.95 -15.17 -25.06
N PRO A 592 4.29 -14.24 -24.13
CA PRO A 592 3.49 -13.96 -22.94
C PRO A 592 2.15 -13.29 -23.27
N THR A 593 1.20 -13.44 -22.35
CA THR A 593 -0.20 -13.05 -22.42
C THR A 593 -0.35 -11.53 -22.51
N GLU A 594 -0.75 -10.97 -23.65
CA GLU A 594 -1.26 -9.59 -23.65
C GLU A 594 -2.61 -9.60 -22.91
N TRP A 595 -2.63 -9.07 -21.70
CA TRP A 595 -3.84 -8.90 -20.90
C TRP A 595 -4.77 -7.91 -21.61
N VAL A 596 -5.98 -8.36 -21.93
CA VAL A 596 -7.05 -7.43 -22.29
C VAL A 596 -7.62 -6.92 -20.99
N ASP A 597 -7.53 -5.62 -20.75
CA ASP A 597 -8.17 -4.99 -19.61
C ASP A 597 -9.69 -5.21 -19.68
N VAL A 598 -10.22 -5.90 -18.66
CA VAL A 598 -11.64 -6.16 -18.48
C VAL A 598 -12.05 -5.51 -17.15
N PRO A 599 -12.95 -4.52 -17.17
CA PRO A 599 -13.36 -3.84 -15.95
C PRO A 599 -14.10 -4.80 -15.02
N TRP A 600 -13.84 -4.64 -13.73
CA TRP A 600 -14.56 -5.35 -12.67
C TRP A 600 -16.04 -4.99 -12.65
N LYS A 601 -16.86 -5.97 -12.27
CA LYS A 601 -18.31 -5.82 -12.06
C LYS A 601 -18.65 -6.17 -10.63
N MET A 602 -19.68 -5.54 -10.10
CA MET A 602 -20.16 -5.77 -8.73
C MET A 602 -21.38 -6.71 -8.76
N SER A 603 -21.45 -7.64 -7.82
CA SER A 603 -22.66 -8.37 -7.43
C SER A 603 -22.91 -8.19 -5.94
N ALA A 604 -24.17 -7.97 -5.57
CA ALA A 604 -24.54 -7.72 -4.17
C ALA A 604 -24.40 -9.00 -3.34
N PHE A 605 -24.07 -8.84 -2.07
CA PHE A 605 -24.26 -9.89 -1.06
C PHE A 605 -25.67 -9.79 -0.46
N SER A 606 -26.26 -10.94 -0.16
CA SER A 606 -27.53 -11.05 0.55
C SER A 606 -27.41 -12.05 1.69
N GLU A 607 -28.11 -11.77 2.78
CA GLU A 607 -28.30 -12.74 3.85
C GLU A 607 -29.09 -13.95 3.35
N PRO A 608 -28.81 -15.16 3.86
CA PRO A 608 -29.54 -16.37 3.54
C PRO A 608 -31.02 -16.22 3.86
N GLY A 609 -31.88 -16.79 3.01
CA GLY A 609 -33.33 -16.76 3.22
C GLY A 609 -33.76 -17.53 4.49
N GLU A 610 -34.98 -17.29 4.99
CA GLU A 610 -35.52 -17.95 6.21
C GLU A 610 -35.48 -19.49 6.19
N ASP A 611 -35.32 -20.11 5.01
CA ASP A 611 -35.28 -21.56 4.79
C ASP A 611 -33.84 -22.13 4.59
N GLU A 612 -32.80 -21.29 4.62
CA GLU A 612 -31.39 -21.67 4.40
C GLU A 612 -30.58 -21.64 5.71
N GLU A 613 -29.52 -22.45 5.78
CA GLU A 613 -28.69 -22.58 6.98
C GLU A 613 -27.80 -21.33 7.12
N SER A 614 -28.11 -20.46 8.09
CA SER A 614 -27.48 -19.13 8.22
C SER A 614 -26.09 -19.13 8.86
N GLY A 615 -25.59 -20.31 9.26
CA GLY A 615 -24.32 -20.45 9.99
C GLY A 615 -23.23 -21.08 9.13
N CYS A 616 -22.03 -20.54 9.23
CA CYS A 616 -20.80 -21.13 8.69
C CYS A 616 -19.81 -21.40 9.82
N ILE A 617 -18.73 -22.14 9.53
CA ILE A 617 -17.64 -22.38 10.48
C ILE A 617 -16.45 -21.55 10.00
N LEU A 618 -15.94 -20.68 10.88
CA LEU A 618 -14.76 -19.87 10.63
C LEU A 618 -13.47 -20.72 10.65
N LEU A 619 -12.35 -20.17 10.18
CA LEU A 619 -11.06 -20.88 10.13
C LEU A 619 -10.57 -21.32 11.52
N ASP A 620 -10.95 -20.59 12.58
CA ASP A 620 -10.65 -20.91 13.97
C ASP A 620 -11.59 -21.97 14.59
N GLY A 621 -12.62 -22.40 13.85
CA GLY A 621 -13.63 -23.37 14.28
C GLY A 621 -14.79 -22.77 15.08
N SER A 622 -14.89 -21.45 15.20
CA SER A 622 -16.03 -20.75 15.79
C SER A 622 -17.20 -20.65 14.78
N ASN A 623 -18.37 -20.20 15.26
CA ASN A 623 -19.54 -20.00 14.41
C ASN A 623 -19.47 -18.63 13.74
N GLY A 624 -19.80 -18.58 12.45
CA GLY A 624 -19.93 -17.35 11.68
C GLY A 624 -21.28 -17.23 10.99
N THR A 625 -21.52 -16.06 10.39
CA THR A 625 -22.66 -15.75 9.55
C THR A 625 -22.26 -15.84 8.07
N VAL A 626 -23.06 -16.52 7.26
CA VAL A 626 -22.81 -16.63 5.81
C VAL A 626 -23.53 -15.52 5.03
N LEU A 627 -22.85 -14.95 4.05
CA LEU A 627 -23.42 -14.08 3.03
C LEU A 627 -23.29 -14.74 1.66
N HIS A 628 -24.31 -14.64 0.82
CA HIS A 628 -24.31 -15.19 -0.53
C HIS A 628 -24.32 -14.07 -1.59
N SER A 629 -23.47 -14.20 -2.60
CA SER A 629 -23.52 -13.38 -3.81
C SER A 629 -23.68 -14.27 -5.04
N GLU A 630 -24.41 -13.82 -6.03
CA GLU A 630 -24.64 -14.54 -7.28
C GLU A 630 -23.97 -13.80 -8.45
N ILE A 631 -23.06 -14.46 -9.15
CA ILE A 631 -22.42 -13.90 -10.34
C ILE A 631 -23.32 -14.13 -11.57
N PRO A 632 -23.85 -13.06 -12.21
CA PRO A 632 -24.76 -13.18 -13.34
C PRO A 632 -24.01 -13.46 -14.65
N LEU A 633 -23.77 -14.74 -14.93
CA LEU A 633 -23.02 -15.18 -16.12
C LEU A 633 -23.83 -16.16 -16.98
N PRO A 634 -24.01 -15.88 -18.30
CA PRO A 634 -24.70 -16.79 -19.20
C PRO A 634 -24.01 -18.15 -19.29
N ASP A 635 -24.80 -19.23 -19.37
CA ASP A 635 -24.31 -20.62 -19.49
C ASP A 635 -23.43 -20.87 -20.75
N THR A 636 -23.47 -19.97 -21.73
CA THR A 636 -22.65 -20.04 -22.95
C THR A 636 -21.24 -19.50 -22.78
N SER A 637 -20.95 -18.83 -21.68
CA SER A 637 -19.66 -18.18 -21.41
C SER A 637 -18.61 -19.22 -21.01
N VAL A 638 -17.38 -19.06 -21.52
CA VAL A 638 -16.24 -19.94 -21.22
C VAL A 638 -15.04 -19.04 -20.97
N GLY A 639 -14.27 -19.35 -19.93
CA GLY A 639 -13.10 -18.56 -19.53
C GLY A 639 -12.73 -18.83 -18.08
N LYS A 640 -11.94 -17.91 -17.52
CA LYS A 640 -11.66 -17.86 -16.08
C LYS A 640 -12.42 -16.68 -15.48
N ILE A 641 -13.10 -16.88 -14.37
CA ILE A 641 -13.57 -15.79 -13.53
C ILE A 641 -12.45 -15.45 -12.55
N GLN A 642 -12.17 -14.18 -12.41
CA GLN A 642 -11.44 -13.65 -11.27
C GLN A 642 -12.46 -12.98 -10.34
N TYR A 643 -12.45 -13.31 -9.06
CA TYR A 643 -13.39 -12.76 -8.09
C TYR A 643 -12.73 -12.47 -6.74
N LYS A 644 -13.18 -11.39 -6.09
CA LYS A 644 -12.80 -10.98 -4.73
C LYS A 644 -14.00 -10.36 -4.03
N ALA A 645 -14.02 -10.35 -2.72
CA ALA A 645 -15.04 -9.67 -1.93
C ALA A 645 -14.48 -8.36 -1.38
N MET A 646 -15.28 -7.31 -1.45
CA MET A 646 -15.08 -6.08 -0.70
C MET A 646 -16.18 -6.01 0.36
N LEU A 647 -15.78 -5.79 1.60
CA LEU A 647 -16.66 -5.73 2.76
C LEU A 647 -16.52 -4.37 3.42
N GLY A 648 -17.67 -3.74 3.68
CA GLY A 648 -17.74 -2.47 4.40
C GLY A 648 -18.57 -2.64 5.66
N THR A 649 -18.15 -1.92 6.70
CA THR A 649 -18.78 -2.01 8.01
C THR A 649 -19.96 -1.04 8.14
N THR A 650 -20.80 -1.23 9.16
CA THR A 650 -21.86 -0.25 9.47
C THR A 650 -21.31 1.08 9.97
N ASN A 651 -20.06 1.11 10.43
CA ASN A 651 -19.41 2.29 10.98
C ASN A 651 -18.70 3.14 9.91
N GLY A 652 -18.57 2.63 8.69
CA GLY A 652 -17.94 3.34 7.56
C GLY A 652 -16.59 2.76 7.14
N ALA A 653 -15.95 1.91 7.96
CA ALA A 653 -14.70 1.25 7.58
C ALA A 653 -14.88 0.41 6.31
N PHE A 654 -14.14 0.75 5.26
CA PHE A 654 -14.20 0.17 3.92
C PHE A 654 -12.96 0.59 3.09
N PRO A 655 -12.35 -0.30 2.28
CA PRO A 655 -12.70 -1.71 2.08
C PRO A 655 -11.90 -2.67 2.98
N PHE A 656 -12.57 -3.74 3.44
CA PHE A 656 -11.90 -4.99 3.83
C PHE A 656 -11.96 -5.95 2.63
N THR A 657 -10.82 -6.46 2.18
CA THR A 657 -10.72 -7.30 0.97
C THR A 657 -10.48 -8.76 1.31
N TYR A 658 -11.13 -9.66 0.57
CA TYR A 658 -10.92 -11.10 0.65
C TYR A 658 -10.82 -11.73 -0.75
N PRO A 659 -9.90 -12.67 -1.02
CA PRO A 659 -8.81 -13.14 -0.14
C PRO A 659 -7.84 -12.02 0.28
N THR A 660 -7.15 -12.21 1.40
CA THR A 660 -6.07 -11.32 1.84
C THR A 660 -4.78 -11.65 1.09
N LEU A 661 -3.78 -10.75 1.10
CA LEU A 661 -2.47 -11.02 0.47
C LEU A 661 -1.82 -12.27 1.09
N GLU A 662 -1.92 -12.43 2.42
CA GLU A 662 -1.45 -13.60 3.16
C GLU A 662 -2.07 -14.94 2.68
N ASP A 663 -3.24 -14.90 2.01
CA ASP A 663 -3.96 -16.10 1.53
C ASP A 663 -3.54 -16.54 0.11
N GLY A 664 -2.56 -15.89 -0.52
CA GLY A 664 -2.00 -16.29 -1.82
C GLY A 664 -2.55 -15.51 -3.02
N GLY A 665 -2.73 -14.19 -2.85
CA GLY A 665 -3.05 -13.24 -3.91
C GLY A 665 -4.38 -12.51 -3.74
N ASN A 666 -4.53 -11.34 -4.38
CA ASN A 666 -5.68 -10.43 -4.24
C ASN A 666 -7.08 -10.95 -4.67
N TYR A 667 -7.13 -12.03 -5.44
CA TYR A 667 -8.38 -12.55 -6.01
C TYR A 667 -8.28 -14.04 -6.31
N TYR A 668 -9.42 -14.71 -6.31
CA TYR A 668 -9.52 -16.10 -6.67
C TYR A 668 -9.79 -16.32 -8.16
N GLU A 669 -9.14 -17.31 -8.76
CA GLU A 669 -9.39 -17.75 -10.13
C GLU A 669 -10.26 -19.00 -10.20
N LEU A 670 -11.44 -18.89 -10.81
CA LEU A 670 -12.35 -20.02 -11.08
C LEU A 670 -12.47 -20.30 -12.57
N ALA A 671 -12.03 -21.48 -13.01
CA ALA A 671 -12.16 -21.92 -14.40
C ALA A 671 -13.59 -22.38 -14.71
N ILE A 672 -14.21 -21.80 -15.74
CA ILE A 672 -15.61 -22.10 -16.10
C ILE A 672 -15.70 -22.85 -17.43
N PRO A 673 -16.21 -24.10 -17.40
CA PRO A 673 -16.46 -24.85 -18.62
C PRO A 673 -17.73 -24.34 -19.32
N TYR A 674 -17.91 -24.72 -20.59
CA TYR A 674 -19.17 -24.48 -21.29
C TYR A 674 -20.33 -25.21 -20.61
N ARG A 675 -21.35 -24.47 -20.14
CA ARG A 675 -22.47 -25.01 -19.33
C ARG A 675 -23.76 -25.19 -20.12
N ALA A 676 -23.89 -24.55 -21.28
CA ALA A 676 -25.15 -24.60 -22.02
C ALA A 676 -25.49 -26.02 -22.49
N SER A 677 -26.76 -26.39 -22.39
CA SER A 677 -27.22 -27.73 -22.79
C SER A 677 -26.89 -28.02 -24.26
N PHE A 678 -26.24 -29.15 -24.54
CA PHE A 678 -25.88 -29.61 -25.89
C PHE A 678 -27.12 -30.08 -26.67
N GLY A 679 -28.03 -29.16 -27.00
CA GLY A 679 -29.23 -29.43 -27.80
C GLY A 679 -30.17 -30.50 -27.24
N SER A 680 -31.33 -30.67 -27.88
CA SER A 680 -32.24 -31.74 -27.49
C SER A 680 -31.65 -33.11 -27.87
N SER A 681 -31.50 -33.99 -26.89
CA SER A 681 -31.09 -35.39 -27.09
C SER A 681 -31.96 -36.11 -28.14
N ILE A 682 -33.24 -35.74 -28.24
CA ILE A 682 -34.18 -36.27 -29.24
C ILE A 682 -33.80 -35.80 -30.66
N LEU A 683 -33.46 -34.52 -30.83
CA LEU A 683 -33.03 -33.98 -32.12
C LEU A 683 -31.67 -34.54 -32.54
N SER A 684 -30.75 -34.73 -31.59
CA SER A 684 -29.46 -35.37 -31.83
C SER A 684 -29.63 -36.84 -32.28
N LEU A 685 -30.49 -37.60 -31.60
CA LEU A 685 -30.86 -38.96 -32.01
C LEU A 685 -31.56 -39.00 -33.38
N MET A 686 -32.46 -38.05 -33.67
CA MET A 686 -33.09 -37.93 -34.98
C MET A 686 -32.05 -37.65 -36.08
N MET A 687 -31.12 -36.72 -35.84
CA MET A 687 -30.06 -36.40 -36.79
C MET A 687 -29.12 -37.59 -37.00
N PHE A 688 -28.77 -38.31 -35.92
CA PHE A 688 -28.01 -39.55 -36.03
C PHE A 688 -28.75 -40.60 -36.87
N MET A 689 -30.06 -40.80 -36.65
CA MET A 689 -30.87 -41.75 -37.43
C MET A 689 -30.98 -41.34 -38.90
N VAL A 690 -31.10 -40.04 -39.19
CA VAL A 690 -31.08 -39.51 -40.56
C VAL A 690 -29.73 -39.80 -41.20
N ILE A 691 -28.61 -39.45 -40.56
CA ILE A 691 -27.26 -39.70 -41.10
C ILE A 691 -27.03 -41.20 -41.28
N ALA A 692 -27.37 -42.04 -40.29
CA ALA A 692 -27.24 -43.49 -40.39
C ALA A 692 -28.06 -44.04 -41.55
N SER A 693 -29.30 -43.57 -41.75
CA SER A 693 -30.14 -44.03 -42.87
C SER A 693 -29.59 -43.61 -44.24
N PHE A 694 -29.09 -42.38 -44.40
CA PHE A 694 -28.55 -41.92 -45.68
C PHE A 694 -27.16 -42.46 -45.97
N VAL A 695 -26.26 -42.47 -44.98
CA VAL A 695 -24.87 -42.93 -45.15
C VAL A 695 -24.81 -44.45 -45.19
N TRP A 696 -25.41 -45.15 -44.24
CA TRP A 696 -25.34 -46.62 -44.21
C TRP A 696 -26.35 -47.25 -45.16
N GLY A 697 -27.50 -46.61 -45.38
CA GLY A 697 -28.42 -47.01 -46.45
C GLY A 697 -27.84 -46.76 -47.84
N GLY A 698 -27.14 -45.63 -48.05
CA GLY A 698 -26.40 -45.33 -49.27
C GLY A 698 -25.22 -46.29 -49.51
N LEU A 699 -24.46 -46.60 -48.46
CA LEU A 699 -23.38 -47.60 -48.50
C LEU A 699 -23.94 -49.01 -48.78
N GLY A 700 -25.09 -49.36 -48.18
CA GLY A 700 -25.76 -50.63 -48.43
C GLY A 700 -26.29 -50.75 -49.87
N LEU A 701 -26.82 -49.67 -50.44
CA LEU A 701 -27.26 -49.62 -51.83
C LEU A 701 -26.10 -49.70 -52.82
N THR A 702 -24.98 -49.02 -52.53
CA THR A 702 -23.77 -49.06 -53.37
C THR A 702 -23.07 -50.41 -53.29
N LEU A 703 -22.97 -51.01 -52.10
CA LEU A 703 -22.50 -52.40 -51.94
C LEU A 703 -23.40 -53.39 -52.69
N ARG A 704 -24.73 -53.25 -52.59
CA ARG A 704 -25.67 -54.08 -53.35
C ARG A 704 -25.49 -53.90 -54.86
N ALA A 705 -25.28 -52.69 -55.35
CA ALA A 705 -25.01 -52.42 -56.75
C ALA A 705 -23.64 -52.97 -57.22
N MET A 706 -22.65 -53.06 -56.33
CA MET A 706 -21.34 -53.66 -56.59
C MET A 706 -21.37 -55.19 -56.64
N PHE A 707 -22.31 -55.84 -55.96
CA PHE A 707 -22.47 -57.30 -55.90
C PHE A 707 -23.63 -57.83 -56.76
N ASP A 708 -24.21 -57.01 -57.63
CA ASP A 708 -25.29 -57.41 -58.54
C ASP A 708 -24.67 -57.97 -59.83
N ASP A 709 -24.47 -59.29 -59.89
CA ASP A 709 -23.80 -60.03 -60.98
C ASP A 709 -24.54 -59.98 -62.34
N GLU A 710 -25.68 -59.30 -62.43
CA GLU A 710 -26.48 -59.17 -63.67
C GLU A 710 -26.30 -57.83 -64.41
N ARG A 711 -25.44 -56.93 -63.95
CA ARG A 711 -25.10 -55.69 -64.69
C ARG A 711 -23.60 -55.61 -64.95
N GLY A 712 -23.24 -55.73 -66.23
CA GLY A 712 -21.89 -55.56 -66.74
C GLY A 712 -21.24 -54.28 -66.20
N VAL A 713 -19.95 -54.42 -65.87
CA VAL A 713 -19.07 -53.38 -65.32
C VAL A 713 -19.28 -52.04 -66.03
N ILE A 714 -19.72 -51.04 -65.27
CA ILE A 714 -19.90 -49.68 -65.76
C ILE A 714 -18.50 -49.09 -66.01
N GLY A 715 -18.09 -48.96 -67.29
CA GLY A 715 -16.91 -48.18 -67.67
C GLY A 715 -15.99 -48.66 -68.80
N LEU A 716 -16.40 -49.56 -69.71
CA LEU A 716 -15.59 -49.91 -70.89
C LEU A 716 -16.40 -49.70 -72.21
N PRO A 717 -15.84 -49.05 -73.25
CA PRO A 717 -16.59 -48.76 -74.47
C PRO A 717 -16.68 -49.96 -75.43
N GLU A 718 -17.90 -50.22 -75.92
CA GLU A 718 -18.26 -50.20 -77.35
C GLU A 718 -17.77 -51.32 -78.28
N ASP A 719 -16.48 -51.68 -78.29
CA ASP A 719 -15.84 -52.14 -79.53
C ASP A 719 -14.81 -53.28 -79.35
N MET A 720 -14.94 -54.21 -78.40
CA MET A 720 -14.01 -55.37 -78.31
C MET A 720 -14.64 -56.63 -77.71
N ALA A 721 -15.64 -57.20 -78.37
CA ALA A 721 -16.11 -58.56 -78.06
C ALA A 721 -16.61 -59.33 -79.30
N SER A 722 -15.97 -59.15 -80.44
CA SER A 722 -16.20 -59.98 -81.63
C SER A 722 -14.87 -60.43 -82.26
N GLU A 723 -14.13 -61.27 -81.56
CA GLU A 723 -13.20 -62.28 -82.12
C GLU A 723 -12.62 -63.08 -80.95
N PHE A 724 -12.32 -64.36 -81.18
CA PHE A 724 -11.99 -65.44 -80.22
C PHE A 724 -13.23 -66.05 -79.54
N ASP A 725 -13.75 -67.23 -79.88
CA ASP A 725 -13.09 -68.43 -80.38
C ASP A 725 -13.97 -69.20 -81.38
N GLY A 726 -13.39 -69.46 -82.55
CA GLY A 726 -13.66 -70.66 -83.35
C GLY A 726 -12.48 -71.61 -83.19
N ASP A 727 -12.80 -72.85 -82.79
CA ASP A 727 -12.02 -74.09 -82.71
C ASP A 727 -10.59 -74.15 -83.31
N GLY A 728 -9.66 -74.74 -82.53
CA GLY A 728 -8.52 -75.47 -83.11
C GLY A 728 -7.29 -75.71 -82.21
N GLU A 729 -7.20 -76.96 -81.70
CA GLU A 729 -6.07 -77.69 -81.06
C GLU A 729 -5.71 -77.47 -79.58
#